data_AF-A0A812RZG4-F1
#
_entry.id   AF-A0A812RZG4-F1
#
_cell.length_a   1.000
_cell.length_b   1.000
_cell.length_c   1.000
_cell.angle_alpha   90.00
_cell.angle_beta   90.00
_cell.angle_gamma   90.00
#
_symmetry.space_group_name_H-M   'P 1'
#
loop_
_entity.id
_entity.type
_entity.pdbx_description
1 polymer ?
#
loop_
_entity_poly.entity_id
_entity_poly.type
_entity_poly.pdbx_seq_one_letter_code
_entity_poly.pdbx_strand_id
1 'polypeptide(L)'
;MSDTDQQKWDQRYTQQVQRETPSPAPWLVEMLPELPAGTALDLACGRGGNAIYLAGRGYTVDAIDISPVGLQLAQEAALSAGVKVNFSCQDLLADVQISNWHYDLIVMYHFMAPALLARLHEALRPGGVLMVEQHMSGFPGAAGPGSDRFRIAPGELAQAVCGLEVVRVEEGLFSRGEAAPFALSRLLARRAVYRDEQNPLGYYDRELTKQKRDQKEVFDFKAGGHQSSNPVLCDKGFGDRHTSAARLNYYPAEDPVPAAERADVSALGDLALHHHTDPGAITLLLQDDHGGLQALSKTDGWINVPPQPGTIVVNVGDVLQVWTNDRCTAGVHRVLSVASSRGRYSTPFFYQPRVDALVEPWLAADETPHYNSFSWRDYIRGRVTDNFADYGESDIQIDRYRIAAEAQSYDEAPNYKSYTPQSGDVFISSWAKSGTTLLQQMFHQLRTGGDMDFDDISRMTPWEDTALMLDFDMTVQQVASPRGFKSHRDYQRLPPGMRYIVSLRDPKETYVSFYRFMDGWQIEPGAIPMEDFLPIWMSGGPGGCDYVTHLLSWYARRNEADTLLASYQWVVKNRAEMIRRMAELCGIELTPELADLVLHRTSREYMVEHKDKFDDAMVSAALERKHGIPADSDSSKVQAQGSDAKVLPDSVAQAIDAMWADQVAPVTGHADFASLARSIDERG
;
A
#
# COMPACT_ATOMS: atom_id res chain seq x y z
N MET A 1 -40.97 12.89 -16.59
CA MET A 1 -41.86 12.74 -15.41
C MET A 1 -41.63 13.84 -14.37
N SER A 2 -40.52 14.59 -14.43
CA SER A 2 -40.13 15.68 -13.50
C SER A 2 -41.12 16.84 -13.40
N ASP A 3 -41.60 17.38 -14.54
CA ASP A 3 -42.33 18.65 -14.55
C ASP A 3 -43.69 18.57 -13.85
N THR A 4 -44.34 17.40 -13.88
CA THR A 4 -45.63 17.16 -13.24
C THR A 4 -45.52 17.00 -11.72
N ASP A 5 -44.45 16.36 -11.23
CA ASP A 5 -44.22 16.21 -9.79
C ASP A 5 -43.73 17.52 -9.16
N GLN A 6 -42.87 18.29 -9.85
CA GLN A 6 -42.48 19.63 -9.44
C GLN A 6 -43.70 20.55 -9.29
N GLN A 7 -44.55 20.64 -10.31
CA GLN A 7 -45.76 21.49 -10.28
C GLN A 7 -46.71 21.11 -9.13
N LYS A 8 -46.85 19.81 -8.87
CA LYS A 8 -47.67 19.29 -7.76
C LYS A 8 -47.13 19.75 -6.40
N TRP A 9 -45.82 19.66 -6.18
CA TRP A 9 -45.19 20.09 -4.93
C TRP A 9 -45.18 21.61 -4.78
N ASP A 10 -44.91 22.35 -5.86
CA ASP A 10 -45.01 23.81 -5.89
C ASP A 10 -46.42 24.28 -5.49
N GLN A 11 -47.46 23.66 -6.04
CA GLN A 11 -48.85 23.95 -5.67
C GLN A 11 -49.13 23.62 -4.20
N ARG A 12 -48.65 22.48 -3.71
CA ARG A 12 -48.84 22.06 -2.31
C ARG A 12 -48.15 23.03 -1.34
N TYR A 13 -46.92 23.44 -1.61
CA TYR A 13 -46.20 24.39 -0.75
C TYR A 13 -46.83 25.78 -0.80
N THR A 14 -47.28 26.23 -1.98
CA THR A 14 -48.01 27.50 -2.14
C THR A 14 -49.27 27.55 -1.27
N GLN A 15 -50.03 26.45 -1.21
CA GLN A 15 -51.23 26.35 -0.36
C GLN A 15 -50.91 26.26 1.14
N GLN A 16 -49.67 25.90 1.50
CA GLN A 16 -49.21 25.74 2.88
C GLN A 16 -48.45 26.95 3.42
N VAL A 17 -48.28 28.03 2.63
CA VAL A 17 -47.60 29.28 3.03
C VAL A 17 -48.15 29.87 4.35
N GLN A 18 -49.41 29.59 4.69
CA GLN A 18 -50.05 30.08 5.92
C GLN A 18 -49.87 29.19 7.16
N ARG A 19 -49.11 28.08 7.11
CA ARG A 19 -48.92 27.19 8.27
C ARG A 19 -47.49 27.21 8.82
N GLU A 20 -47.44 27.22 10.16
CA GLU A 20 -46.37 26.93 11.14
C GLU A 20 -44.91 26.84 10.63
N THR A 21 -44.00 27.37 11.45
CA THR A 21 -42.55 27.24 11.28
C THR A 21 -42.16 25.77 11.04
N PRO A 22 -41.33 25.47 10.02
CA PRO A 22 -40.91 24.09 9.77
C PRO A 22 -40.18 23.53 10.99
N SER A 23 -40.61 22.36 11.46
CA SER A 23 -40.05 21.65 12.62
C SER A 23 -39.29 20.39 12.19
N PRO A 24 -38.22 20.00 12.89
CA PRO A 24 -37.52 18.74 12.61
C PRO A 24 -38.39 17.52 12.92
N ALA A 25 -38.03 16.38 12.32
CA ALA A 25 -38.59 15.11 12.70
C ALA A 25 -38.22 14.78 14.17
N PRO A 26 -39.18 14.34 15.02
CA PRO A 26 -38.92 13.99 16.41
C PRO A 26 -37.83 12.93 16.57
N TRP A 27 -37.79 11.95 15.66
CA TRP A 27 -36.80 10.89 15.71
C TRP A 27 -35.37 11.41 15.44
N LEU A 28 -35.21 12.39 14.54
CA LEU A 28 -33.93 13.08 14.35
C LEU A 28 -33.48 13.82 15.61
N VAL A 29 -34.41 14.45 16.33
CA VAL A 29 -34.13 15.15 17.59
C VAL A 29 -33.68 14.17 18.67
N GLU A 30 -34.37 13.03 18.77
CA GLU A 30 -34.06 11.94 19.71
C GLU A 30 -32.67 11.35 19.47
N MET A 31 -32.34 11.05 18.21
CA MET A 31 -31.10 10.34 17.87
C MET A 31 -29.87 11.25 17.79
N LEU A 32 -30.03 12.58 17.76
CA LEU A 32 -28.92 13.52 17.57
C LEU A 32 -27.68 13.24 18.45
N PRO A 33 -27.79 12.87 19.75
CA PRO A 33 -26.62 12.57 20.58
C PRO A 33 -25.78 11.37 20.09
N GLU A 34 -26.37 10.47 19.29
CA GLU A 34 -25.73 9.29 18.73
C GLU A 34 -25.22 9.51 17.30
N LEU A 35 -25.51 10.67 16.68
CA LEU A 35 -25.12 10.97 15.30
C LEU A 35 -23.74 11.62 15.22
N PRO A 36 -22.97 11.37 14.14
CA PRO A 36 -21.68 12.02 13.92
C PRO A 36 -21.87 13.52 13.67
N ALA A 37 -20.93 14.34 14.14
CA ALA A 37 -20.87 15.76 13.79
C ALA A 37 -20.18 15.96 12.43
N GLY A 38 -20.47 17.08 11.74
CA GLY A 38 -19.75 17.46 10.52
C GLY A 38 -20.67 17.94 9.39
N THR A 39 -20.58 17.33 8.21
CA THR A 39 -21.39 17.66 7.04
C THR A 39 -22.64 16.78 6.98
N ALA A 40 -23.80 17.39 6.73
CA ALA A 40 -25.07 16.68 6.62
C ALA A 40 -25.79 16.99 5.29
N LEU A 41 -26.49 15.98 4.76
CA LEU A 41 -27.36 16.11 3.60
C LEU A 41 -28.82 15.80 3.97
N ASP A 42 -29.73 16.72 3.69
CA ASP A 42 -31.18 16.54 3.84
C ASP A 42 -31.83 16.31 2.47
N LEU A 43 -32.22 15.06 2.20
CA LEU A 43 -32.84 14.64 0.95
C LEU A 43 -34.37 14.79 1.01
N ALA A 44 -34.94 15.40 -0.03
CA ALA A 44 -36.35 15.79 -0.08
C ALA A 44 -36.73 16.69 1.12
N CYS A 45 -35.91 17.73 1.33
CA CYS A 45 -35.94 18.56 2.52
C CYS A 45 -37.23 19.40 2.68
N GLY A 46 -38.02 19.56 1.62
CA GLY A 46 -39.24 20.36 1.59
C GLY A 46 -39.02 21.80 2.05
N ARG A 47 -39.59 22.14 3.22
CA ARG A 47 -39.45 23.47 3.85
C ARG A 47 -38.22 23.58 4.76
N GLY A 48 -37.34 22.57 4.78
CA GLY A 48 -36.05 22.59 5.45
C GLY A 48 -36.07 22.34 6.96
N GLY A 49 -37.11 21.71 7.53
CA GLY A 49 -37.23 21.53 8.99
C GLY A 49 -36.07 20.75 9.62
N ASN A 50 -35.63 19.66 8.97
CA ASN A 50 -34.47 18.89 9.41
C ASN A 50 -33.17 19.65 9.15
N ALA A 51 -32.99 20.18 7.93
CA ALA A 51 -31.81 20.93 7.55
C ALA A 51 -31.52 22.14 8.47
N ILE A 52 -32.53 22.95 8.79
CA ILE A 52 -32.42 24.12 9.67
C ILE A 52 -32.06 23.69 11.10
N TYR A 53 -32.67 22.61 11.59
CA TYR A 53 -32.37 22.07 12.91
C TYR A 53 -30.91 21.59 13.01
N LEU A 54 -30.44 20.81 12.02
CA LEU A 54 -29.06 20.33 11.96
C LEU A 54 -28.06 21.50 11.88
N ALA A 55 -28.32 22.49 11.02
CA ALA A 55 -27.48 23.68 10.93
C ALA A 55 -27.40 24.44 12.26
N GLY A 56 -28.52 24.54 12.98
CA GLY A 56 -28.57 25.13 14.33
C GLY A 56 -27.80 24.34 15.40
N ARG A 57 -27.38 23.11 15.10
CA ARG A 57 -26.56 22.26 15.96
C ARG A 57 -25.09 22.16 15.50
N GLY A 58 -24.71 23.00 14.53
CA GLY A 58 -23.31 23.13 14.10
C GLY A 58 -22.93 22.28 12.88
N TYR A 59 -23.89 21.64 12.22
CA TYR A 59 -23.63 20.94 10.96
C TYR A 59 -23.43 21.91 9.81
N THR A 60 -22.55 21.56 8.87
CA THR A 60 -22.57 22.14 7.52
C THR A 60 -23.60 21.39 6.70
N VAL A 61 -24.70 22.04 6.31
CA VAL A 61 -25.87 21.35 5.74
C VAL A 61 -26.09 21.71 4.29
N ASP A 62 -26.18 20.67 3.45
CA ASP A 62 -26.72 20.73 2.11
C ASP A 62 -28.13 20.12 2.10
N ALA A 63 -29.05 20.72 1.36
CA ALA A 63 -30.46 20.32 1.36
C ALA A 63 -31.04 20.35 -0.05
N ILE A 64 -31.71 19.27 -0.45
CA ILE A 64 -32.18 19.07 -1.82
C ILE A 64 -33.69 18.86 -1.84
N ASP A 65 -34.38 19.54 -2.74
CA ASP A 65 -35.78 19.29 -3.04
C ASP A 65 -36.07 19.56 -4.53
N ILE A 66 -37.15 18.98 -5.05
CA ILE A 66 -37.59 19.20 -6.43
C ILE A 66 -38.33 20.53 -6.60
N SER A 67 -38.87 21.10 -5.52
CA SER A 67 -39.73 22.29 -5.56
C SER A 67 -38.95 23.59 -5.27
N PRO A 68 -38.79 24.49 -6.27
CA PRO A 68 -38.25 25.82 -6.03
C PRO A 68 -39.06 26.62 -5.01
N VAL A 69 -40.39 26.45 -4.97
CA VAL A 69 -41.26 27.12 -3.99
C VAL A 69 -40.98 26.65 -2.56
N GLY A 70 -40.82 25.33 -2.36
CA GLY A 70 -40.45 24.75 -1.08
C GLY A 70 -39.09 25.26 -0.60
N LEU A 71 -38.10 25.29 -1.49
CA LEU A 71 -36.75 25.77 -1.20
C LEU A 71 -36.71 27.27 -0.87
N GLN A 72 -37.54 28.09 -1.53
CA GLN A 72 -37.64 29.51 -1.19
C GLN A 72 -38.16 29.68 0.25
N LEU A 73 -39.22 28.96 0.63
CA LEU A 73 -39.74 28.98 2.00
C LEU A 73 -38.69 28.46 3.02
N ALA A 74 -37.91 27.46 2.64
CA ALA A 74 -36.83 26.93 3.47
C ALA A 74 -35.70 27.95 3.69
N GLN A 75 -35.33 28.70 2.64
CA GLN A 75 -34.34 29.77 2.70
C GLN A 75 -34.79 30.90 3.64
N GLU A 76 -36.06 31.33 3.53
CA GLU A 76 -36.64 32.35 4.41
C GLU A 76 -36.69 31.90 5.88
N ALA A 77 -37.03 30.63 6.11
CA ALA A 77 -37.03 30.04 7.45
C ALA A 77 -35.62 29.91 8.04
N ALA A 78 -34.63 29.48 7.23
CA ALA A 78 -33.23 29.40 7.64
C ALA A 78 -32.66 30.78 8.01
N LEU A 79 -32.96 31.81 7.21
CA LEU A 79 -32.59 33.20 7.49
C LEU A 79 -33.20 33.68 8.81
N SER A 80 -34.50 33.40 9.02
CA SER A 80 -35.21 33.76 10.26
C SER A 80 -34.65 33.05 11.49
N ALA A 81 -34.15 31.82 11.33
CA ALA A 81 -33.49 31.05 12.38
C ALA A 81 -32.01 31.42 12.57
N GLY A 82 -31.43 32.29 11.73
CA GLY A 82 -30.05 32.74 11.83
C GLY A 82 -29.01 31.67 11.45
N VAL A 83 -29.39 30.69 10.64
CA VAL A 83 -28.52 29.59 10.21
C VAL A 83 -28.28 29.60 8.71
N LYS A 84 -27.16 29.01 8.27
CA LYS A 84 -26.84 28.84 6.86
C LYS A 84 -27.05 27.38 6.44
N VAL A 85 -27.81 27.19 5.37
CA VAL A 85 -28.04 25.90 4.70
C VAL A 85 -27.85 26.12 3.21
N ASN A 86 -27.16 25.22 2.52
CA ASN A 86 -27.01 25.29 1.07
C ASN A 86 -28.15 24.51 0.40
N PHE A 87 -29.12 25.22 -0.14
CA PHE A 87 -30.28 24.63 -0.80
C PHE A 87 -30.02 24.46 -2.29
N SER A 88 -30.42 23.31 -2.85
CA SER A 88 -30.36 23.06 -4.30
C SER A 88 -31.64 22.42 -4.83
N CYS A 89 -32.06 22.86 -6.01
CA CYS A 89 -33.24 22.35 -6.69
C CYS A 89 -32.85 21.21 -7.64
N GLN A 90 -33.20 19.96 -7.30
CA GLN A 90 -32.86 18.79 -8.12
C GLN A 90 -33.96 17.73 -8.05
N ASP A 91 -34.15 17.00 -9.14
CA ASP A 91 -35.03 15.83 -9.19
C ASP A 91 -34.28 14.59 -8.68
N LEU A 92 -34.57 14.19 -7.44
CA LEU A 92 -33.94 13.03 -6.78
C LEU A 92 -34.40 11.68 -7.35
N LEU A 93 -35.39 11.64 -8.25
CA LEU A 93 -35.81 10.44 -8.97
C LEU A 93 -35.16 10.32 -10.36
N ALA A 94 -34.45 11.36 -10.81
CA ALA A 94 -33.61 11.30 -12.00
C ALA A 94 -32.28 10.57 -11.71
N ASP A 95 -31.44 10.40 -12.73
CA ASP A 95 -30.10 9.85 -12.56
C ASP A 95 -29.16 10.89 -11.91
N VAL A 96 -29.18 10.94 -10.58
CA VAL A 96 -28.35 11.86 -9.79
C VAL A 96 -26.93 11.32 -9.69
N GLN A 97 -25.96 12.17 -10.04
CA GLN A 97 -24.54 11.88 -9.88
C GLN A 97 -24.12 12.14 -8.44
N ILE A 98 -24.00 11.08 -7.64
CA ILE A 98 -23.64 11.14 -6.21
C ILE A 98 -22.16 10.86 -5.93
N SER A 99 -21.34 10.56 -6.94
CA SER A 99 -19.93 10.16 -6.76
C SER A 99 -19.05 11.21 -6.09
N ASN A 100 -19.43 12.48 -6.15
CA ASN A 100 -18.73 13.60 -5.51
C ASN A 100 -19.31 13.96 -4.13
N TRP A 101 -20.29 13.20 -3.63
CA TRP A 101 -20.93 13.46 -2.34
C TRP A 101 -20.17 12.75 -1.23
N HIS A 102 -19.82 13.49 -0.17
CA HIS A 102 -19.08 12.96 0.97
C HIS A 102 -19.60 13.58 2.27
N TYR A 103 -20.62 12.95 2.85
CA TYR A 103 -21.30 13.43 4.07
C TYR A 103 -21.04 12.54 5.29
N ASP A 104 -21.00 13.15 6.46
CA ASP A 104 -20.96 12.43 7.74
C ASP A 104 -22.37 11.92 8.13
N LEU A 105 -23.42 12.65 7.73
CA LEU A 105 -24.82 12.31 7.98
C LEU A 105 -25.68 12.52 6.72
N ILE A 106 -26.49 11.54 6.35
CA ILE A 106 -27.56 11.71 5.34
C ILE A 106 -28.89 11.41 6.00
N VAL A 107 -29.85 12.33 5.88
CA VAL A 107 -31.23 12.14 6.35
C VAL A 107 -32.20 12.12 5.17
N MET A 108 -33.15 11.17 5.17
CA MET A 108 -34.19 11.08 4.15
C MET A 108 -35.53 10.72 4.80
N TYR A 109 -36.47 11.68 4.80
CA TYR A 109 -37.75 11.52 5.47
C TYR A 109 -38.91 11.57 4.49
N HIS A 110 -39.81 10.58 4.60
CA HIS A 110 -41.10 10.51 3.88
C HIS A 110 -40.98 10.62 2.35
N PHE A 111 -39.86 10.17 1.79
CA PHE A 111 -39.55 10.25 0.36
C PHE A 111 -39.18 8.89 -0.22
N MET A 112 -39.97 8.41 -1.19
CA MET A 112 -39.78 7.09 -1.79
C MET A 112 -38.86 7.15 -3.01
N ALA A 113 -37.58 6.76 -2.82
CA ALA A 113 -36.60 6.66 -3.90
C ALA A 113 -35.70 5.42 -3.74
N PRO A 114 -36.20 4.19 -4.00
CA PRO A 114 -35.45 2.95 -3.78
C PRO A 114 -34.12 2.88 -4.53
N ALA A 115 -34.08 3.35 -5.79
CA ALA A 115 -32.87 3.35 -6.60
C ALA A 115 -31.76 4.26 -6.04
N LEU A 116 -32.14 5.42 -5.48
CA LEU A 116 -31.21 6.31 -4.81
C LEU A 116 -30.76 5.71 -3.47
N LEU A 117 -31.72 5.21 -2.68
CA LEU A 117 -31.48 4.61 -1.36
C LEU A 117 -30.43 3.49 -1.40
N ALA A 118 -30.50 2.61 -2.40
CA ALA A 118 -29.54 1.52 -2.61
C ALA A 118 -28.09 2.03 -2.81
N ARG A 119 -27.91 3.26 -3.28
CA ARG A 119 -26.60 3.85 -3.61
C ARG A 119 -26.09 4.86 -2.59
N LEU A 120 -26.89 5.28 -1.61
CA LEU A 120 -26.50 6.33 -0.65
C LEU A 120 -25.27 5.98 0.20
N HIS A 121 -24.88 4.72 0.28
CA HIS A 121 -23.61 4.31 0.89
C HIS A 121 -22.39 4.94 0.20
N GLU A 122 -22.44 5.16 -1.13
CA GLU A 122 -21.37 5.79 -1.91
C GLU A 122 -21.16 7.26 -1.49
N ALA A 123 -22.24 7.93 -1.07
CA ALA A 123 -22.27 9.35 -0.71
C ALA A 123 -21.86 9.63 0.76
N LEU A 124 -21.76 8.58 1.59
CA LEU A 124 -21.33 8.68 2.98
C LEU A 124 -19.80 8.57 3.07
N ARG A 125 -19.18 9.35 3.95
CA ARG A 125 -17.80 9.07 4.37
C ARG A 125 -17.72 7.73 5.09
N PRO A 126 -16.54 7.07 5.16
CA PRO A 126 -16.34 5.95 6.06
C PRO A 126 -16.80 6.29 7.48
N GLY A 127 -17.66 5.46 8.09
CA GLY A 127 -18.25 5.70 9.41
C GLY A 127 -19.46 6.64 9.40
N GLY A 128 -19.80 7.22 8.25
CA GLY A 128 -20.96 8.08 8.08
C GLY A 128 -22.27 7.33 8.30
N VAL A 129 -23.31 8.09 8.68
CA VAL A 129 -24.61 7.55 9.10
C VAL A 129 -25.71 7.94 8.12
N LEU A 130 -26.53 6.96 7.75
CA LEU A 130 -27.78 7.12 7.02
C LEU A 130 -28.96 6.97 7.97
N MET A 131 -29.87 7.95 7.98
CA MET A 131 -31.10 7.93 8.77
C MET A 131 -32.31 8.11 7.85
N VAL A 132 -33.20 7.12 7.84
CA VAL A 132 -34.37 7.08 6.95
C VAL A 132 -35.65 6.82 7.74
N GLU A 133 -36.70 7.60 7.48
CA GLU A 133 -38.04 7.35 8.01
C GLU A 133 -39.05 7.32 6.84
N GLN A 134 -39.81 6.23 6.70
CA GLN A 134 -40.78 6.05 5.61
C GLN A 134 -42.15 5.61 6.14
N HIS A 135 -43.20 5.95 5.41
CA HIS A 135 -44.55 5.46 5.71
C HIS A 135 -44.69 3.99 5.31
N MET A 136 -45.33 3.19 6.15
CA MET A 136 -45.58 1.77 5.86
C MET A 136 -46.93 1.52 5.19
N SER A 137 -46.98 0.49 4.35
CA SER A 137 -48.21 -0.08 3.78
C SER A 137 -48.81 -1.16 4.71
N GLY A 138 -50.06 -1.56 4.48
CA GLY A 138 -50.72 -2.60 5.28
C GLY A 138 -51.33 -2.15 6.61
N PHE A 139 -51.36 -0.84 6.90
CA PHE A 139 -51.95 -0.26 8.11
C PHE A 139 -53.14 0.66 7.79
N PRO A 140 -54.36 0.11 7.59
CA PRO A 140 -55.54 0.90 7.26
C PRO A 140 -55.90 1.87 8.40
N GLY A 141 -56.18 3.13 8.06
CA GLY A 141 -56.50 4.19 9.03
C GLY A 141 -55.28 4.96 9.58
N ALA A 142 -54.06 4.53 9.25
CA ALA A 142 -52.85 5.27 9.60
C ALA A 142 -52.69 6.55 8.75
N ALA A 143 -52.27 7.64 9.39
CA ALA A 143 -51.95 8.89 8.71
C ALA A 143 -50.76 8.72 7.74
N GLY A 144 -50.77 9.46 6.63
CA GLY A 144 -49.72 9.41 5.61
C GLY A 144 -50.25 9.54 4.17
N PRO A 145 -49.44 9.18 3.16
CA PRO A 145 -49.84 9.21 1.75
C PRO A 145 -51.09 8.37 1.48
N GLY A 146 -52.01 8.88 0.67
CA GLY A 146 -53.26 8.19 0.31
C GLY A 146 -53.08 7.03 -0.68
N SER A 147 -51.87 6.78 -1.17
CA SER A 147 -51.54 5.70 -2.11
C SER A 147 -50.34 4.91 -1.59
N ASP A 148 -50.41 3.58 -1.74
CA ASP A 148 -49.34 2.67 -1.36
C ASP A 148 -48.07 2.82 -2.22
N ARG A 149 -48.14 3.51 -3.37
CA ARG A 149 -46.97 3.83 -4.21
C ARG A 149 -45.88 4.60 -3.45
N PHE A 150 -46.26 5.35 -2.40
CA PHE A 150 -45.34 6.15 -1.58
C PHE A 150 -45.11 5.52 -0.20
N ARG A 151 -45.40 4.23 -0.05
CA ARG A 151 -45.27 3.48 1.20
C ARG A 151 -44.39 2.26 0.99
N ILE A 152 -43.71 1.84 2.05
CA ILE A 152 -42.83 0.66 2.07
C ILE A 152 -43.50 -0.50 2.81
N ALA A 153 -43.26 -1.74 2.41
CA ALA A 153 -43.71 -2.90 3.18
C ALA A 153 -42.87 -3.07 4.47
N PRO A 154 -43.40 -3.69 5.53
CA PRO A 154 -42.61 -4.04 6.72
C PRO A 154 -41.36 -4.85 6.34
N GLY A 155 -40.21 -4.48 6.89
CA GLY A 155 -38.91 -5.08 6.65
C GLY A 155 -38.21 -4.68 5.35
N GLU A 156 -38.92 -4.08 4.39
CA GLU A 156 -38.36 -3.73 3.07
C GLU A 156 -37.32 -2.60 3.16
N LEU A 157 -37.46 -1.68 4.13
CA LEU A 157 -36.51 -0.57 4.30
C LEU A 157 -35.10 -1.07 4.67
N ALA A 158 -35.00 -2.05 5.56
CA ALA A 158 -33.73 -2.65 5.96
C ALA A 158 -33.11 -3.50 4.83
N GLN A 159 -33.93 -4.07 3.95
CA GLN A 159 -33.46 -4.82 2.78
C GLN A 159 -33.01 -3.91 1.63
N ALA A 160 -33.53 -2.68 1.57
CA ALA A 160 -33.27 -1.74 0.49
C ALA A 160 -31.91 -1.01 0.61
N VAL A 161 -31.27 -1.05 1.79
CA VAL A 161 -29.93 -0.46 1.96
C VAL A 161 -28.85 -1.47 1.61
N CYS A 162 -27.95 -1.07 0.71
CA CYS A 162 -26.80 -1.88 0.30
C CYS A 162 -25.50 -1.26 0.85
N GLY A 163 -24.55 -2.11 1.27
CA GLY A 163 -23.22 -1.65 1.69
C GLY A 163 -23.20 -0.89 3.03
N LEU A 164 -24.26 -0.99 3.84
CA LEU A 164 -24.36 -0.36 5.16
C LEU A 164 -24.67 -1.40 6.23
N GLU A 165 -24.09 -1.22 7.41
CA GLU A 165 -24.44 -1.95 8.61
C GLU A 165 -25.72 -1.35 9.21
N VAL A 166 -26.73 -2.18 9.44
CA VAL A 166 -27.98 -1.75 10.07
C VAL A 166 -27.79 -1.68 11.59
N VAL A 167 -27.79 -0.46 12.13
CA VAL A 167 -27.58 -0.20 13.56
C VAL A 167 -28.90 -0.32 14.33
N ARG A 168 -29.99 0.23 13.78
CA ARG A 168 -31.32 0.22 14.43
C ARG A 168 -32.42 0.22 13.39
N VAL A 169 -33.45 -0.60 13.63
CA VAL A 169 -34.70 -0.62 12.85
C VAL A 169 -35.87 -0.56 13.81
N GLU A 170 -36.82 0.34 13.56
CA GLU A 170 -38.09 0.42 14.28
C GLU A 170 -39.25 0.49 13.31
N GLU A 171 -40.19 -0.45 13.44
CA GLU A 171 -41.40 -0.48 12.64
C GLU A 171 -42.62 -0.52 13.54
N GLY A 172 -43.59 0.37 13.29
CA GLY A 172 -44.79 0.40 14.11
C GLY A 172 -45.69 1.61 13.89
N LEU A 173 -46.66 1.75 14.79
CA LEU A 173 -47.58 2.89 14.86
C LEU A 173 -47.03 3.93 15.84
N PHE A 174 -46.85 5.15 15.35
CA PHE A 174 -46.32 6.28 16.11
C PHE A 174 -47.35 7.39 16.20
N SER A 175 -47.77 7.73 17.42
CA SER A 175 -48.76 8.78 17.67
C SER A 175 -48.10 10.16 17.81
N ARG A 176 -48.71 11.19 17.24
CA ARG A 176 -48.40 12.60 17.54
C ARG A 176 -49.67 13.28 18.07
N GLY A 177 -49.80 13.35 19.39
CA GLY A 177 -51.00 13.88 20.04
C GLY A 177 -52.24 13.00 19.82
N GLU A 178 -53.41 13.63 19.67
CA GLU A 178 -54.72 12.94 19.51
C GLU A 178 -55.07 12.57 18.05
N ALA A 179 -54.20 12.88 17.09
CA ALA A 179 -54.40 12.55 15.69
C ALA A 179 -54.20 11.05 15.41
N ALA A 180 -54.71 10.59 14.25
CA ALA A 180 -54.47 9.22 13.79
C ALA A 180 -52.96 8.90 13.74
N PRO A 181 -52.52 7.72 14.20
CA PRO A 181 -51.11 7.37 14.27
C PRO A 181 -50.51 7.22 12.87
N PHE A 182 -49.20 7.44 12.76
CA PHE A 182 -48.44 7.17 11.55
C PHE A 182 -47.87 5.76 11.61
N ALA A 183 -48.08 4.97 10.58
CA ALA A 183 -47.35 3.71 10.39
C ALA A 183 -46.00 4.05 9.75
N LEU A 184 -44.89 3.85 10.47
CA LEU A 184 -43.55 4.23 10.03
C LEU A 184 -42.56 3.07 10.14
N SER A 185 -41.62 3.03 9.20
CA SER A 185 -40.38 2.25 9.26
C SER A 185 -39.22 3.25 9.39
N ARG A 186 -38.43 3.08 10.43
CA ARG A 186 -37.29 3.93 10.80
C ARG A 186 -36.03 3.10 10.75
N LEU A 187 -35.03 3.57 10.01
CA LEU A 187 -33.76 2.88 9.80
C LEU A 187 -32.60 3.82 10.12
N LEU A 188 -31.73 3.38 11.02
CA LEU A 188 -30.41 3.94 11.23
C LEU A 188 -29.38 2.93 10.74
N ALA A 189 -28.58 3.32 9.75
CA ALA A 189 -27.53 2.48 9.19
C ALA A 189 -26.22 3.25 9.11
N ARG A 190 -25.10 2.55 9.14
CA ARG A 190 -23.75 3.13 9.15
C ARG A 190 -22.92 2.53 8.04
N ARG A 191 -22.09 3.36 7.39
CA ARG A 191 -21.08 2.84 6.46
C ARG A 191 -19.96 2.22 7.28
N ALA A 192 -19.81 0.90 7.20
CA ALA A 192 -18.75 0.17 7.87
C ALA A 192 -17.37 0.75 7.52
N VAL A 193 -16.47 0.77 8.50
CA VAL A 193 -15.09 1.24 8.28
C VAL A 193 -14.18 0.02 8.17
N TYR A 194 -13.70 -0.23 6.96
CA TYR A 194 -12.72 -1.28 6.69
C TYR A 194 -11.32 -0.67 6.59
N ARG A 195 -10.35 -1.46 7.02
CA ARG A 195 -8.94 -1.17 6.80
C ARG A 195 -8.57 -1.66 5.40
N ASP A 196 -7.96 -0.80 4.62
CA ASP A 196 -7.43 -1.13 3.30
C ASP A 196 -6.05 -0.47 3.10
N GLU A 197 -5.44 -0.69 1.94
CA GLU A 197 -4.13 -0.12 1.61
C GLU A 197 -4.13 1.42 1.62
N GLN A 198 -5.28 2.05 1.37
CA GLN A 198 -5.44 3.51 1.27
C GLN A 198 -5.76 4.15 2.63
N ASN A 199 -6.38 3.39 3.53
CA ASN A 199 -6.72 3.77 4.89
C ASN A 199 -6.16 2.75 5.89
N PRO A 200 -4.85 2.80 6.21
CA PRO A 200 -4.20 1.81 7.06
C PRO A 200 -4.25 2.13 8.55
N LEU A 201 -4.83 3.25 9.01
CA LEU A 201 -4.90 3.62 10.43
C LEU A 201 -6.22 4.32 10.76
N GLY A 202 -6.87 3.95 11.85
CA GLY A 202 -8.15 4.54 12.26
C GLY A 202 -8.94 3.62 13.18
N TYR A 203 -10.25 3.87 13.26
CA TYR A 203 -11.21 2.95 13.85
C TYR A 203 -11.69 1.96 12.79
N TYR A 204 -11.66 0.66 13.09
CA TYR A 204 -12.15 -0.38 12.21
C TYR A 204 -13.03 -1.36 12.98
N ASP A 205 -14.20 -1.64 12.43
CA ASP A 205 -15.19 -2.56 13.00
C ASP A 205 -14.75 -4.03 12.90
N ARG A 206 -13.77 -4.32 12.02
CA ARG A 206 -13.15 -5.66 11.85
C ARG A 206 -11.71 -5.53 11.35
N GLU A 207 -10.78 -6.28 11.94
CA GLU A 207 -9.39 -6.42 11.47
C GLU A 207 -9.19 -7.72 10.69
N LEU A 208 -8.47 -7.65 9.57
CA LEU A 208 -7.89 -8.81 8.87
C LEU A 208 -6.41 -8.92 9.25
N THR A 209 -6.01 -10.07 9.76
CA THR A 209 -4.59 -10.40 9.97
C THR A 209 -4.23 -11.53 9.03
N LYS A 210 -3.29 -11.30 8.11
CA LYS A 210 -2.83 -12.32 7.14
C LYS A 210 -4.00 -13.01 6.42
N GLN A 211 -4.94 -12.24 5.87
CA GLN A 211 -6.13 -12.74 5.14
C GLN A 211 -7.11 -13.61 5.96
N LYS A 212 -6.87 -13.77 7.26
CA LYS A 212 -7.75 -14.48 8.17
C LYS A 212 -8.48 -13.48 9.02
N ARG A 213 -9.78 -13.72 9.16
CA ARG A 213 -10.64 -12.96 10.04
C ARG A 213 -10.23 -13.23 11.49
N ASP A 214 -9.88 -12.18 12.21
CA ASP A 214 -9.60 -12.23 13.64
C ASP A 214 -10.76 -11.63 14.44
N GLN A 215 -10.90 -12.02 15.71
CA GLN A 215 -12.00 -11.58 16.58
C GLN A 215 -11.69 -10.23 17.23
N LYS A 216 -11.57 -9.16 16.43
CA LYS A 216 -10.97 -7.91 16.89
C LYS A 216 -11.47 -6.65 16.16
N GLU A 217 -11.92 -5.68 16.95
CA GLU A 217 -12.08 -4.27 16.58
C GLU A 217 -10.82 -3.49 17.00
N VAL A 218 -10.43 -2.48 16.24
CA VAL A 218 -9.23 -1.69 16.54
C VAL A 218 -9.46 -0.19 16.40
N PHE A 219 -8.79 0.59 17.22
CA PHE A 219 -8.66 2.03 17.09
C PHE A 219 -7.18 2.43 17.19
N ASP A 220 -6.61 2.98 16.13
CA ASP A 220 -5.23 3.45 16.10
C ASP A 220 -5.09 4.91 16.54
N PHE A 221 -4.15 5.18 17.44
CA PHE A 221 -3.73 6.50 17.87
C PHE A 221 -2.27 6.74 17.47
N LYS A 222 -2.01 7.80 16.70
CA LYS A 222 -0.66 8.32 16.51
C LYS A 222 -0.45 9.57 17.36
N ALA A 223 0.49 9.50 18.30
CA ALA A 223 0.96 10.69 18.98
C ALA A 223 1.89 11.49 18.04
N GLY A 224 1.76 12.81 18.02
CA GLY A 224 2.79 13.68 17.45
C GLY A 224 4.11 13.41 18.20
N GLY A 225 5.15 13.07 17.45
CA GLY A 225 6.36 12.40 17.92
C GLY A 225 6.91 12.94 19.25
N HIS A 226 7.26 12.02 20.16
CA HIS A 226 8.05 12.35 21.33
C HIS A 226 9.53 12.34 20.92
N GLN A 227 10.22 13.47 21.09
CA GLN A 227 11.66 13.54 20.97
C GLN A 227 12.31 12.68 22.07
N SER A 228 12.93 11.56 21.69
CA SER A 228 13.80 10.83 22.62
C SER A 228 14.93 11.77 23.03
N SER A 229 15.22 11.90 24.32
CA SER A 229 16.38 12.67 24.79
C SER A 229 17.67 11.84 24.77
N ASN A 230 17.60 10.58 24.31
CA ASN A 230 18.74 9.69 24.24
C ASN A 230 19.50 9.92 22.92
N PRO A 231 20.74 10.43 22.96
CA PRO A 231 21.52 10.73 21.75
C PRO A 231 21.68 9.52 20.84
N VAL A 232 21.91 8.33 21.42
CA VAL A 232 22.12 7.10 20.67
C VAL A 232 20.86 6.70 19.89
N LEU A 233 19.69 6.76 20.52
CA LEU A 233 18.43 6.41 19.86
C LEU A 233 18.03 7.45 18.81
N CYS A 234 18.33 8.73 19.06
CA CYS A 234 18.10 9.80 18.08
C CYS A 234 18.98 9.64 16.84
N ASP A 235 20.27 9.38 17.03
CA ASP A 235 21.24 9.18 15.95
C ASP A 235 21.02 7.87 15.19
N LYS A 236 20.47 6.84 15.87
CA LYS A 236 20.18 5.51 15.31
C LYS A 236 18.74 5.30 14.85
N GLY A 237 17.96 6.37 14.64
CA GLY A 237 16.73 6.30 13.85
C GLY A 237 15.40 6.39 14.60
N PHE A 238 15.33 6.84 15.86
CA PHE A 238 14.07 7.04 16.60
C PHE A 238 13.65 8.50 16.87
N GLY A 239 14.42 9.49 16.42
CA GLY A 239 14.17 10.91 16.73
C GLY A 239 12.77 11.43 16.38
N ASP A 240 12.56 12.74 16.41
CA ASP A 240 11.27 13.47 16.45
C ASP A 240 10.17 13.09 15.42
N ARG A 241 10.49 12.26 14.43
CA ARG A 241 9.58 11.76 13.38
C ARG A 241 9.44 10.22 13.35
N HIS A 242 9.49 9.57 14.50
CA HIS A 242 9.26 8.13 14.63
C HIS A 242 7.84 7.71 14.21
N THR A 243 7.63 6.46 13.78
CA THR A 243 6.31 5.96 13.34
C THR A 243 5.47 5.32 14.43
N SER A 244 5.93 5.37 15.69
CA SER A 244 5.26 4.77 16.86
C SER A 244 3.77 5.11 16.95
N ALA A 245 2.97 4.14 17.38
CA ALA A 245 1.53 4.26 17.52
C ALA A 245 1.04 3.50 18.75
N ALA A 246 -0.02 3.99 19.38
CA ALA A 246 -0.82 3.21 20.30
C ALA A 246 -2.04 2.66 19.56
N ARG A 247 -2.51 1.49 19.97
CA ARG A 247 -3.74 0.90 19.45
C ARG A 247 -4.62 0.49 20.62
N LEU A 248 -5.91 0.76 20.55
CA LEU A 248 -6.90 0.14 21.41
C LEU A 248 -7.52 -1.02 20.65
N ASN A 249 -7.38 -2.22 21.20
CA ASN A 249 -8.00 -3.42 20.67
C ASN A 249 -9.20 -3.76 21.53
N TYR A 250 -10.34 -4.04 20.91
CA TYR A 250 -11.47 -4.68 21.56
C TYR A 250 -11.71 -6.04 20.92
N TYR A 251 -11.71 -7.08 21.77
CA TYR A 251 -11.98 -8.44 21.37
C TYR A 251 -13.39 -8.79 21.86
N PRO A 252 -14.43 -8.75 21.01
CA PRO A 252 -15.81 -8.97 21.43
C PRO A 252 -16.04 -10.40 21.91
N ALA A 253 -17.03 -10.60 22.78
CA ALA A 253 -17.43 -11.92 23.27
C ALA A 253 -18.06 -12.78 22.17
N GLU A 254 -18.79 -12.13 21.27
CA GLU A 254 -19.44 -12.73 20.12
C GLU A 254 -18.75 -12.28 18.84
N ASP A 255 -18.95 -13.03 17.77
CA ASP A 255 -18.47 -12.69 16.45
C ASP A 255 -19.15 -11.41 15.94
N PRO A 256 -18.41 -10.31 15.66
CA PRO A 256 -18.99 -9.04 15.21
C PRO A 256 -19.54 -9.12 13.77
N VAL A 257 -19.42 -10.29 13.11
CA VAL A 257 -19.98 -10.53 11.78
C VAL A 257 -21.44 -11.01 11.85
N PRO A 258 -22.40 -10.25 11.29
CA PRO A 258 -23.78 -10.69 11.17
C PRO A 258 -23.87 -12.03 10.44
N ALA A 259 -24.80 -12.88 10.86
CA ALA A 259 -24.96 -14.23 10.31
C ALA A 259 -25.12 -14.27 8.77
N ALA A 260 -25.74 -13.23 8.20
CA ALA A 260 -25.97 -13.10 6.76
C ALA A 260 -24.67 -12.93 5.95
N GLU A 261 -23.62 -12.35 6.54
CA GLU A 261 -22.34 -12.08 5.86
C GLU A 261 -21.32 -13.22 6.03
N ARG A 262 -21.59 -14.21 6.90
CA ARG A 262 -20.63 -15.27 7.24
C ARG A 262 -20.34 -16.24 6.10
N ALA A 263 -21.24 -16.35 5.12
CA ALA A 263 -21.07 -17.26 3.98
C ALA A 263 -19.99 -16.78 3.00
N ASP A 264 -19.75 -15.48 2.93
CA ASP A 264 -18.87 -14.84 1.95
C ASP A 264 -17.52 -14.39 2.54
N VAL A 265 -17.24 -14.72 3.81
CA VAL A 265 -15.98 -14.40 4.50
C VAL A 265 -15.30 -15.65 5.07
N SER A 266 -13.98 -15.58 5.28
CA SER A 266 -13.22 -16.67 5.89
C SER A 266 -13.76 -17.03 7.30
N ALA A 267 -13.77 -18.34 7.60
CA ALA A 267 -14.24 -18.85 8.88
C ALA A 267 -13.35 -18.34 10.03
N LEU A 268 -13.98 -18.00 11.17
CA LEU A 268 -13.28 -17.59 12.38
C LEU A 268 -12.46 -18.76 12.93
N GLY A 269 -11.18 -18.54 13.24
CA GLY A 269 -10.32 -19.55 13.86
C GLY A 269 -10.54 -19.72 15.36
N ASP A 270 -9.81 -20.67 15.95
CA ASP A 270 -9.86 -20.99 17.40
C ASP A 270 -9.07 -19.98 18.28
N LEU A 271 -8.49 -18.94 17.67
CA LEU A 271 -7.70 -17.90 18.32
C LEU A 271 -8.27 -16.53 17.98
N ALA A 272 -8.25 -15.62 18.94
CA ALA A 272 -8.66 -14.23 18.73
C ALA A 272 -7.57 -13.39 18.02
N LEU A 273 -6.29 -13.80 18.12
CA LEU A 273 -5.19 -13.33 17.28
C LEU A 273 -4.13 -14.43 17.16
N HIS A 274 -3.76 -14.76 15.93
CA HIS A 274 -2.78 -15.80 15.65
C HIS A 274 -1.37 -15.46 16.14
N HIS A 275 -0.47 -16.45 16.14
CA HIS A 275 0.89 -16.27 16.62
C HIS A 275 1.70 -15.34 15.70
N HIS A 276 2.42 -14.39 16.28
CA HIS A 276 3.22 -13.41 15.56
C HIS A 276 4.32 -12.81 16.45
N THR A 277 5.20 -12.02 15.85
CA THR A 277 6.10 -11.07 16.50
C THR A 277 5.70 -9.64 16.14
N ASP A 278 6.09 -8.70 16.99
CA ASP A 278 5.86 -7.27 16.75
C ASP A 278 6.99 -6.69 15.88
N PRO A 279 6.68 -5.92 14.82
CA PRO A 279 7.71 -5.44 13.89
C PRO A 279 8.59 -4.33 14.49
N GLY A 280 8.11 -3.60 15.50
CA GLY A 280 8.83 -2.48 16.13
C GLY A 280 10.00 -2.93 17.01
N ALA A 281 10.48 -2.05 17.87
CA ALA A 281 11.54 -2.39 18.81
C ALA A 281 10.99 -2.91 20.15
N ILE A 282 10.01 -2.20 20.71
CA ILE A 282 9.41 -2.53 22.00
C ILE A 282 7.89 -2.29 21.91
N THR A 283 7.11 -3.21 22.46
CA THR A 283 5.68 -3.00 22.70
C THR A 283 5.43 -2.88 24.20
N LEU A 284 4.75 -1.81 24.61
CA LEU A 284 4.25 -1.62 25.96
C LEU A 284 2.76 -1.92 25.96
N LEU A 285 2.35 -3.01 26.59
CA LEU A 285 0.97 -3.49 26.55
C LEU A 285 0.28 -3.30 27.91
N LEU A 286 -0.77 -2.49 27.90
CA LEU A 286 -1.76 -2.45 28.97
C LEU A 286 -2.83 -3.52 28.71
N GLN A 287 -3.05 -4.38 29.70
CA GLN A 287 -4.08 -5.41 29.67
C GLN A 287 -5.26 -4.99 30.56
N ASP A 288 -6.46 -5.45 30.21
CA ASP A 288 -7.59 -5.51 31.14
C ASP A 288 -7.43 -6.66 32.15
N ASP A 289 -8.48 -6.97 32.93
CA ASP A 289 -8.49 -8.04 33.93
C ASP A 289 -8.93 -9.42 33.40
N HIS A 290 -9.13 -9.57 32.09
CA HIS A 290 -9.65 -10.81 31.48
C HIS A 290 -8.56 -11.75 30.93
N GLY A 291 -7.39 -11.23 30.55
CA GLY A 291 -6.23 -12.03 30.12
C GLY A 291 -6.36 -12.66 28.72
N GLY A 292 -5.74 -13.82 28.50
CA GLY A 292 -5.76 -14.54 27.22
C GLY A 292 -4.53 -14.35 26.32
N LEU A 293 -3.56 -13.52 26.73
CA LEU A 293 -2.25 -13.43 26.08
C LEU A 293 -1.39 -14.66 26.42
N GLN A 294 -0.77 -15.25 25.41
CA GLN A 294 0.25 -16.27 25.57
C GLN A 294 1.55 -15.89 24.85
N ALA A 295 2.68 -16.20 25.46
CA ALA A 295 4.01 -16.07 24.86
C ALA A 295 4.64 -17.45 24.70
N LEU A 296 5.47 -17.63 23.67
CA LEU A 296 6.19 -18.87 23.43
C LEU A 296 7.52 -18.87 24.21
N SER A 297 7.60 -19.73 25.22
CA SER A 297 8.83 -20.05 25.95
C SER A 297 9.69 -21.04 25.16
N LYS A 298 11.02 -20.87 25.24
CA LYS A 298 11.99 -21.83 24.67
C LYS A 298 12.00 -23.17 25.41
N THR A 299 11.56 -23.20 26.67
CA THR A 299 11.61 -24.39 27.54
C THR A 299 10.23 -24.99 27.78
N ASP A 300 9.21 -24.16 27.95
CA ASP A 300 7.91 -24.58 28.48
C ASP A 300 6.79 -24.51 27.45
N GLY A 301 7.12 -24.22 26.20
CA GLY A 301 6.13 -24.00 25.14
C GLY A 301 5.28 -22.75 25.41
N TRP A 302 3.98 -22.79 25.12
CA TRP A 302 3.08 -21.64 25.31
C TRP A 302 2.79 -21.38 26.79
N ILE A 303 3.21 -20.23 27.29
CA ILE A 303 2.95 -19.77 28.66
C ILE A 303 1.89 -18.66 28.68
N ASN A 304 1.01 -18.69 29.69
CA ASN A 304 0.03 -17.62 29.90
C ASN A 304 0.73 -16.38 30.48
N VAL A 305 0.33 -15.19 30.01
CA VAL A 305 0.73 -13.90 30.57
C VAL A 305 -0.51 -13.31 31.28
N PRO A 306 -0.75 -13.68 32.56
CA PRO A 306 -1.93 -13.22 33.28
C PRO A 306 -1.83 -11.72 33.57
N PRO A 307 -2.94 -10.97 33.49
CA PRO A 307 -2.94 -9.56 33.82
C PRO A 307 -2.65 -9.36 35.31
N GLN A 308 -1.78 -8.40 35.62
CA GLN A 308 -1.45 -8.02 37.00
C GLN A 308 -1.75 -6.53 37.22
N PRO A 309 -2.57 -6.17 38.21
CA PRO A 309 -2.86 -4.77 38.51
C PRO A 309 -1.60 -3.93 38.73
N GLY A 310 -1.55 -2.75 38.11
CA GLY A 310 -0.41 -1.83 38.26
C GLY A 310 0.84 -2.21 37.47
N THR A 311 0.74 -3.16 36.53
CA THR A 311 1.86 -3.60 35.69
C THR A 311 1.64 -3.29 34.22
N ILE A 312 2.73 -3.30 33.44
CA ILE A 312 2.72 -3.19 31.98
C ILE A 312 3.50 -4.39 31.45
N VAL A 313 2.96 -5.06 30.42
CA VAL A 313 3.71 -6.11 29.72
C VAL A 313 4.64 -5.47 28.71
N VAL A 314 5.91 -5.87 28.72
CA VAL A 314 6.92 -5.39 27.78
C VAL A 314 7.28 -6.52 26.83
N ASN A 315 7.00 -6.35 25.53
CA ASN A 315 7.40 -7.29 24.50
C ASN A 315 8.57 -6.73 23.67
N VAL A 316 9.51 -7.60 23.33
CA VAL A 316 10.61 -7.28 22.41
C VAL A 316 10.14 -7.54 20.99
N GLY A 317 10.37 -6.58 20.10
CA GLY A 317 10.03 -6.68 18.69
C GLY A 317 11.24 -6.93 17.79
N ASP A 318 10.93 -7.16 16.51
CA ASP A 318 11.84 -7.59 15.46
C ASP A 318 13.01 -6.62 15.25
N VAL A 319 12.76 -5.32 15.26
CA VAL A 319 13.81 -4.30 15.07
C VAL A 319 14.83 -4.32 16.21
N LEU A 320 14.39 -4.53 17.46
CA LEU A 320 15.32 -4.62 18.59
C LEU A 320 16.16 -5.89 18.51
N GLN A 321 15.61 -6.99 17.99
CA GLN A 321 16.38 -8.20 17.75
C GLN A 321 17.50 -8.00 16.74
N VAL A 322 17.20 -7.32 15.62
CA VAL A 322 18.22 -6.99 14.61
C VAL A 322 19.29 -6.08 15.19
N TRP A 323 18.91 -4.98 15.84
CA TRP A 323 19.87 -4.05 16.47
C TRP A 323 20.73 -4.73 17.52
N THR A 324 20.16 -5.61 18.32
CA THR A 324 20.93 -6.30 19.36
C THR A 324 21.69 -7.50 18.84
N ASN A 325 21.61 -7.81 17.54
CA ASN A 325 22.29 -8.94 16.92
C ASN A 325 21.95 -10.26 17.64
N ASP A 326 20.65 -10.53 17.80
CA ASP A 326 20.09 -11.68 18.55
C ASP A 326 20.31 -11.70 20.09
N ARG A 327 20.99 -10.71 20.69
CA ARG A 327 21.12 -10.65 22.17
C ARG A 327 19.77 -10.46 22.87
N CYS A 328 18.82 -9.79 22.23
CA CYS A 328 17.41 -9.79 22.61
C CYS A 328 16.60 -10.40 21.48
N THR A 329 15.83 -11.46 21.73
CA THR A 329 15.00 -12.08 20.69
C THR A 329 13.54 -11.64 20.80
N ALA A 330 12.92 -11.37 19.66
CA ALA A 330 11.52 -11.00 19.55
C ALA A 330 10.62 -12.10 20.12
N GLY A 331 9.65 -11.69 20.94
CA GLY A 331 8.74 -12.61 21.60
C GLY A 331 7.63 -13.06 20.66
N VAL A 332 7.64 -14.34 20.25
CA VAL A 332 6.49 -14.94 19.57
C VAL A 332 5.34 -15.06 20.56
N HIS A 333 4.21 -14.45 20.23
CA HIS A 333 3.05 -14.39 21.11
C HIS A 333 1.73 -14.54 20.34
N ARG A 334 0.67 -14.94 21.03
CA ARG A 334 -0.67 -15.15 20.47
C ARG A 334 -1.76 -14.79 21.46
N VAL A 335 -3.00 -14.77 20.98
CA VAL A 335 -4.15 -14.46 21.81
C VAL A 335 -5.22 -15.55 21.71
N LEU A 336 -5.60 -16.12 22.85
CA LEU A 336 -6.73 -17.04 22.97
C LEU A 336 -8.06 -16.29 22.85
N SER A 337 -9.08 -16.99 22.35
CA SER A 337 -10.46 -16.49 22.26
C SER A 337 -10.99 -16.03 23.62
N VAL A 338 -11.87 -15.02 23.59
CA VAL A 338 -12.34 -14.35 24.79
C VAL A 338 -13.37 -15.21 25.52
N ALA A 339 -13.06 -15.62 26.76
CA ALA A 339 -14.00 -16.36 27.61
C ALA A 339 -15.01 -15.44 28.34
N SER A 340 -14.80 -14.12 28.32
CA SER A 340 -15.66 -13.13 28.97
C SER A 340 -16.88 -12.80 28.11
N SER A 341 -18.07 -12.73 28.72
CA SER A 341 -19.31 -12.29 28.05
C SER A 341 -19.34 -10.79 27.71
N ARG A 342 -18.37 -10.01 28.18
CA ARG A 342 -18.25 -8.56 27.93
C ARG A 342 -17.17 -8.22 26.90
N GLY A 343 -16.54 -9.22 26.29
CA GLY A 343 -15.34 -9.00 25.49
C GLY A 343 -14.15 -8.64 26.37
N ARG A 344 -13.09 -8.13 25.73
CA ARG A 344 -11.85 -7.74 26.41
C ARG A 344 -11.15 -6.60 25.69
N TYR A 345 -10.42 -5.77 26.43
CA TYR A 345 -9.63 -4.67 25.88
C TYR A 345 -8.12 -4.91 26.04
N SER A 346 -7.35 -4.40 25.09
CA SER A 346 -5.91 -4.25 25.26
C SER A 346 -5.39 -3.00 24.58
N THR A 347 -4.37 -2.37 25.16
CA THR A 347 -3.80 -1.13 24.62
C THR A 347 -2.29 -1.25 24.45
N PRO A 348 -1.80 -1.84 23.34
CA PRO A 348 -0.38 -1.80 22.99
C PRO A 348 0.03 -0.41 22.51
N PHE A 349 1.18 0.05 23.01
CA PHE A 349 1.98 1.11 22.40
C PHE A 349 3.19 0.47 21.72
N PHE A 350 3.26 0.61 20.39
CA PHE A 350 4.34 0.11 19.56
C PHE A 350 5.40 1.20 19.40
N TYR A 351 6.57 1.00 20.02
CA TYR A 351 7.72 1.87 19.86
C TYR A 351 8.50 1.48 18.60
N GLN A 352 8.44 2.34 17.58
CA GLN A 352 8.90 2.04 16.22
C GLN A 352 9.90 3.10 15.70
N PRO A 353 10.79 2.73 14.76
CA PRO A 353 11.73 3.68 14.15
C PRO A 353 11.06 4.82 13.38
N ARG A 354 11.85 5.80 12.96
CA ARG A 354 11.48 6.78 11.92
C ARG A 354 11.24 6.07 10.60
N VAL A 355 10.35 6.64 9.79
CA VAL A 355 9.98 6.07 8.48
C VAL A 355 11.21 5.84 7.59
N ASP A 356 12.22 6.71 7.66
CA ASP A 356 13.44 6.68 6.87
C ASP A 356 14.61 5.93 7.55
N ALA A 357 14.37 5.25 8.67
CA ALA A 357 15.43 4.58 9.42
C ALA A 357 16.03 3.40 8.65
N LEU A 358 17.36 3.31 8.66
CA LEU A 358 18.10 2.10 8.30
C LEU A 358 18.26 1.23 9.56
N VAL A 359 17.73 0.02 9.52
CA VAL A 359 17.85 -0.98 10.59
C VAL A 359 19.09 -1.82 10.34
N GLU A 360 20.04 -1.82 11.27
CA GLU A 360 21.36 -2.48 11.15
C GLU A 360 21.84 -3.02 12.51
N PRO A 361 22.54 -4.18 12.59
CA PRO A 361 23.09 -4.67 13.86
C PRO A 361 24.01 -3.67 14.57
N TRP A 362 23.80 -3.46 15.88
CA TRP A 362 24.67 -2.68 16.76
C TRP A 362 25.72 -3.59 17.38
N LEU A 363 26.78 -3.81 16.61
CA LEU A 363 27.85 -4.73 16.94
C LEU A 363 28.71 -4.21 18.10
N ALA A 364 29.09 -5.10 19.01
CA ALA A 364 30.24 -4.89 19.87
C ALA A 364 31.55 -5.01 19.06
N ALA A 365 32.68 -4.58 19.65
CA ALA A 365 33.99 -4.81 19.03
C ALA A 365 34.18 -6.32 18.78
N ASP A 366 34.62 -6.67 17.56
CA ASP A 366 34.86 -8.04 17.09
C ASP A 366 33.60 -8.92 16.92
N GLU A 367 32.39 -8.37 16.95
CA GLU A 367 31.14 -9.10 16.71
C GLU A 367 30.77 -9.12 15.21
N THR A 368 30.41 -10.29 14.68
CA THR A 368 29.92 -10.45 13.29
C THR A 368 28.42 -10.21 13.21
N PRO A 369 27.92 -9.49 12.19
CA PRO A 369 26.49 -9.27 12.02
C PRO A 369 25.77 -10.55 11.63
N HIS A 370 24.64 -10.83 12.29
CA HIS A 370 23.69 -11.89 11.94
C HIS A 370 22.63 -11.41 10.95
N TYR A 371 22.57 -10.12 10.63
CA TYR A 371 21.56 -9.53 9.74
C TYR A 371 22.17 -8.50 8.79
N ASN A 372 21.70 -8.51 7.54
CA ASN A 372 21.91 -7.45 6.56
C ASN A 372 21.09 -6.22 6.96
N SER A 373 21.62 -5.03 6.68
CA SER A 373 20.90 -3.78 6.90
C SER A 373 19.68 -3.67 5.99
N PHE A 374 18.58 -3.08 6.49
CA PHE A 374 17.38 -2.85 5.69
C PHE A 374 16.62 -1.59 6.06
N SER A 375 15.84 -1.07 5.12
CA SER A 375 14.98 0.11 5.29
C SER A 375 13.75 -0.24 6.12
N TRP A 376 13.49 0.51 7.21
CA TRP A 376 12.28 0.37 8.01
C TRP A 376 11.01 0.59 7.17
N ARG A 377 11.04 1.57 6.25
CA ARG A 377 9.93 1.88 5.34
C ARG A 377 9.51 0.65 4.54
N ASP A 378 10.49 -0.04 3.95
CA ASP A 378 10.22 -1.14 3.04
C ASP A 378 9.82 -2.40 3.79
N TYR A 379 10.47 -2.64 4.94
CA TYR A 379 10.08 -3.71 5.86
C TYR A 379 8.64 -3.54 6.36
N ILE A 380 8.27 -2.37 6.90
CA ILE A 380 6.92 -2.16 7.43
C ILE A 380 5.86 -2.11 6.33
N ARG A 381 6.19 -1.58 5.15
CA ARG A 381 5.30 -1.62 3.98
C ARG A 381 5.02 -3.06 3.59
N GLY A 382 6.06 -3.87 3.42
CA GLY A 382 5.92 -5.29 3.11
C GLY A 382 5.04 -6.04 4.11
N ARG A 383 5.32 -5.87 5.41
CA ARG A 383 4.50 -6.46 6.50
C ARG A 383 3.04 -6.03 6.45
N VAL A 384 2.75 -4.80 5.99
CA VAL A 384 1.38 -4.27 5.89
C VAL A 384 0.69 -4.80 4.64
N THR A 385 1.35 -4.78 3.48
CA THR A 385 0.81 -5.28 2.21
C THR A 385 0.48 -6.78 2.27
N ASP A 386 1.32 -7.59 2.92
CA ASP A 386 1.06 -9.03 3.13
C ASP A 386 -0.24 -9.30 3.94
N ASN A 387 -0.73 -8.33 4.73
CA ASN A 387 -2.02 -8.48 5.42
C ASN A 387 -3.22 -8.32 4.47
N PHE A 388 -3.04 -7.67 3.31
CA PHE A 388 -4.11 -7.25 2.38
C PHE A 388 -4.09 -7.95 1.02
N ALA A 389 -2.96 -8.51 0.57
CA ALA A 389 -2.88 -9.35 -0.63
C ALA A 389 -2.09 -10.65 -0.38
N ASP A 390 -2.64 -11.80 -0.81
CA ASP A 390 -1.94 -13.10 -0.81
C ASP A 390 -1.21 -13.26 -2.15
N TYR A 391 0.08 -12.94 -2.17
CA TYR A 391 0.93 -13.08 -3.35
C TYR A 391 1.60 -14.47 -3.45
N GLY A 392 1.26 -15.42 -2.57
CA GLY A 392 1.86 -16.75 -2.57
C GLY A 392 3.32 -16.81 -2.08
N GLU A 393 3.88 -15.71 -1.56
CA GLU A 393 5.17 -15.69 -0.87
C GLU A 393 4.99 -15.77 0.66
N SER A 394 6.02 -16.26 1.37
CA SER A 394 6.03 -16.25 2.84
C SER A 394 6.06 -14.84 3.39
N ASP A 395 5.26 -14.55 4.44
CA ASP A 395 5.25 -13.28 5.17
C ASP A 395 6.65 -12.66 5.28
N ILE A 396 6.80 -11.38 4.96
CA ILE A 396 8.08 -10.68 5.19
C ILE A 396 8.41 -10.78 6.69
N GLN A 397 9.56 -11.36 7.03
CA GLN A 397 10.07 -11.50 8.40
C GLN A 397 11.53 -11.06 8.45
N ILE A 398 12.06 -10.77 9.65
CA ILE A 398 13.48 -10.40 9.79
C ILE A 398 14.44 -11.51 9.36
N ASP A 399 14.00 -12.76 9.31
CA ASP A 399 14.80 -13.88 8.79
C ASP A 399 15.18 -13.71 7.32
N ARG A 400 14.41 -12.95 6.53
CA ARG A 400 14.79 -12.57 5.16
C ARG A 400 16.10 -11.77 5.11
N TYR A 401 16.41 -11.06 6.19
CA TYR A 401 17.63 -10.27 6.30
C TYR A 401 18.72 -11.00 7.07
N ARG A 402 18.48 -12.20 7.59
CA ARG A 402 19.50 -12.95 8.34
C ARG A 402 20.69 -13.27 7.43
N ILE A 403 21.88 -12.84 7.82
CA ILE A 403 23.15 -13.28 7.25
C ILE A 403 23.29 -14.72 7.69
N ALA A 404 23.35 -15.65 6.73
CA ALA A 404 23.55 -17.05 7.04
C ALA A 404 24.81 -17.19 7.93
N ALA A 405 24.60 -17.61 9.18
CA ALA A 405 25.70 -17.85 10.12
C ALA A 405 26.59 -18.95 9.55
N GLU A 406 27.91 -18.71 9.56
CA GLU A 406 28.99 -19.65 9.30
C GLU A 406 28.72 -20.66 8.18
N ALA A 407 29.25 -20.40 6.97
CA ALA A 407 29.51 -21.38 5.91
C ALA A 407 28.81 -22.73 6.13
N GLN A 408 27.47 -22.74 6.04
CA GLN A 408 26.76 -23.99 5.89
C GLN A 408 27.36 -24.58 4.63
N SER A 409 27.91 -25.80 4.72
CA SER A 409 28.03 -26.61 3.53
C SER A 409 26.62 -26.74 3.00
N TYR A 410 26.28 -25.92 2.01
CA TYR A 410 25.07 -26.13 1.24
C TYR A 410 25.33 -27.48 0.56
N ASP A 411 24.66 -28.54 1.02
CA ASP A 411 24.76 -29.86 0.38
C ASP A 411 24.46 -29.75 -1.14
N GLU A 412 23.73 -28.70 -1.55
CA GLU A 412 23.40 -28.35 -2.93
C GLU A 412 24.30 -27.28 -3.60
N ALA A 413 25.15 -26.57 -2.85
CA ALA A 413 26.06 -25.52 -3.35
C ALA A 413 27.41 -25.51 -2.59
N PRO A 414 28.23 -26.56 -2.76
CA PRO A 414 29.46 -26.78 -1.98
C PRO A 414 30.60 -25.80 -2.31
N ASN A 415 30.53 -25.08 -3.43
CA ASN A 415 31.56 -24.13 -3.85
C ASN A 415 31.21 -22.68 -3.49
N TYR A 416 29.96 -22.40 -3.12
CA TYR A 416 29.53 -21.04 -2.82
C TYR A 416 30.38 -20.39 -1.72
N LYS A 417 30.85 -19.18 -2.01
CA LYS A 417 31.42 -18.27 -1.00
C LYS A 417 30.90 -16.87 -1.26
N SER A 418 30.48 -16.20 -0.20
CA SER A 418 30.00 -14.83 -0.27
C SER A 418 31.09 -13.86 -0.71
N TYR A 419 30.66 -12.76 -1.34
CA TYR A 419 31.57 -11.70 -1.76
C TYR A 419 32.33 -11.11 -0.57
N THR A 420 33.62 -10.84 -0.75
CA THR A 420 34.47 -10.14 0.21
C THR A 420 35.04 -8.88 -0.44
N PRO A 421 34.77 -7.68 0.10
CA PRO A 421 35.22 -6.42 -0.46
C PRO A 421 36.74 -6.33 -0.61
N GLN A 422 37.22 -5.89 -1.78
CA GLN A 422 38.61 -5.51 -1.99
C GLN A 422 38.70 -4.13 -2.65
N SER A 423 39.70 -3.36 -2.24
CA SER A 423 39.95 -2.03 -2.80
C SER A 423 40.09 -2.09 -4.33
N GLY A 424 39.31 -1.26 -5.01
CA GLY A 424 39.33 -1.17 -6.48
C GLY A 424 38.36 -2.10 -7.19
N ASP A 425 37.55 -2.88 -6.48
CA ASP A 425 36.45 -3.62 -7.11
C ASP A 425 35.48 -2.67 -7.82
N VAL A 426 34.90 -3.17 -8.91
CA VAL A 426 33.97 -2.43 -9.76
C VAL A 426 32.61 -3.13 -9.76
N PHE A 427 31.55 -2.40 -9.45
CA PHE A 427 30.18 -2.87 -9.55
C PHE A 427 29.46 -2.24 -10.74
N ILE A 428 28.80 -3.08 -11.53
CA ILE A 428 27.93 -2.65 -12.62
C ILE A 428 26.50 -2.84 -12.13
N SER A 429 25.85 -1.73 -11.76
CA SER A 429 24.60 -1.74 -10.99
C SER A 429 23.50 -0.90 -11.64
N SER A 430 23.16 -1.22 -12.89
CA SER A 430 21.97 -0.66 -13.54
C SER A 430 20.75 -1.50 -13.18
N TRP A 431 19.56 -0.89 -13.07
CA TRP A 431 18.32 -1.67 -12.90
C TRP A 431 18.13 -2.64 -14.08
N ALA A 432 17.40 -3.73 -13.86
CA ALA A 432 17.27 -4.77 -14.86
C ALA A 432 16.75 -4.21 -16.19
N LYS A 433 17.37 -4.62 -17.31
CA LYS A 433 17.02 -4.11 -18.65
C LYS A 433 17.30 -2.62 -18.89
N SER A 434 18.12 -2.00 -18.05
CA SER A 434 18.62 -0.63 -18.25
C SER A 434 20.03 -0.57 -18.87
N GLY A 435 20.54 -1.67 -19.44
CA GLY A 435 21.81 -1.70 -20.17
C GLY A 435 22.97 -2.44 -19.48
N THR A 436 22.71 -3.17 -18.40
CA THR A 436 23.73 -3.88 -17.60
C THR A 436 24.66 -4.75 -18.45
N THR A 437 24.12 -5.55 -19.37
CA THR A 437 24.89 -6.45 -20.24
C THR A 437 25.87 -5.69 -21.16
N LEU A 438 25.46 -4.54 -21.70
CA LEU A 438 26.34 -3.70 -22.52
C LEU A 438 27.51 -3.16 -21.69
N LEU A 439 27.23 -2.73 -20.46
CA LEU A 439 28.24 -2.23 -19.53
C LEU A 439 29.18 -3.34 -19.05
N GLN A 440 28.66 -4.54 -18.75
CA GLN A 440 29.47 -5.73 -18.45
C GLN A 440 30.42 -6.05 -19.60
N GLN A 441 29.92 -6.03 -20.84
CA GLN A 441 30.75 -6.29 -22.00
C GLN A 441 31.81 -5.20 -22.20
N MET A 442 31.45 -3.91 -22.13
CA MET A 442 32.42 -2.80 -22.21
C MET A 442 33.53 -2.95 -21.16
N PHE A 443 33.14 -3.16 -19.90
CA PHE A 443 34.06 -3.32 -18.79
C PHE A 443 34.97 -4.54 -18.95
N HIS A 444 34.39 -5.69 -19.32
CA HIS A 444 35.15 -6.92 -19.52
C HIS A 444 36.16 -6.78 -20.65
N GLN A 445 35.76 -6.25 -21.82
CA GLN A 445 36.68 -6.04 -22.94
C GLN A 445 37.82 -5.07 -22.59
N LEU A 446 37.53 -4.01 -21.83
CA LEU A 446 38.53 -3.03 -21.39
C LEU A 446 39.62 -3.69 -20.53
N ARG A 447 39.23 -4.46 -19.51
CA ARG A 447 40.20 -5.01 -18.55
C ARG A 447 40.95 -6.23 -19.07
N THR A 448 40.43 -6.95 -20.06
CA THR A 448 41.07 -8.18 -20.60
C THR A 448 41.85 -7.94 -21.88
N GLY A 449 41.69 -6.80 -22.54
CA GLY A 449 42.22 -6.61 -23.89
C GLY A 449 41.46 -7.40 -24.96
N GLY A 450 40.19 -7.72 -24.68
CA GLY A 450 39.32 -8.42 -25.60
C GLY A 450 39.32 -9.94 -25.47
N ASP A 451 39.17 -10.44 -24.26
CA ASP A 451 38.83 -11.85 -24.05
C ASP A 451 37.35 -12.13 -24.35
N MET A 452 37.07 -13.28 -24.98
CA MET A 452 35.73 -13.81 -25.27
C MET A 452 35.64 -15.32 -24.96
N ASP A 453 36.65 -15.89 -24.30
CA ASP A 453 36.73 -17.32 -23.94
C ASP A 453 35.94 -17.60 -22.65
N PHE A 454 34.63 -17.41 -22.75
CA PHE A 454 33.66 -17.74 -21.71
C PHE A 454 32.33 -18.17 -22.31
N ASP A 455 31.59 -19.03 -21.60
CA ASP A 455 30.24 -19.49 -21.95
C ASP A 455 29.16 -18.49 -21.51
N ASP A 456 29.36 -17.79 -20.40
CA ASP A 456 28.42 -16.81 -19.84
C ASP A 456 29.17 -15.61 -19.22
N ILE A 457 28.77 -14.38 -19.57
CA ILE A 457 29.34 -13.13 -19.06
C ILE A 457 29.27 -13.03 -17.52
N SER A 458 28.35 -13.76 -16.89
CA SER A 458 28.20 -13.85 -15.43
C SER A 458 29.38 -14.56 -14.77
N ARG A 459 30.17 -15.37 -15.49
CA ARG A 459 31.45 -15.88 -14.94
C ARG A 459 32.52 -14.80 -14.88
N MET A 460 32.48 -13.89 -15.83
CA MET A 460 33.45 -12.80 -15.93
C MET A 460 33.10 -11.68 -14.97
N THR A 461 31.81 -11.37 -14.83
CA THR A 461 31.29 -10.35 -13.91
C THR A 461 30.16 -10.95 -13.06
N PRO A 462 30.51 -11.71 -11.99
CA PRO A 462 29.56 -12.43 -11.17
C PRO A 462 28.48 -11.55 -10.57
N TRP A 463 27.24 -12.04 -10.63
CA TRP A 463 26.11 -11.39 -9.99
C TRP A 463 25.96 -11.91 -8.56
N GLU A 464 26.15 -11.02 -7.60
CA GLU A 464 26.14 -11.36 -6.17
C GLU A 464 24.81 -12.02 -5.74
N ASP A 465 23.66 -11.52 -6.21
CA ASP A 465 22.35 -12.04 -5.79
C ASP A 465 22.06 -13.46 -6.29
N THR A 466 22.70 -13.90 -7.39
CA THR A 466 22.53 -15.26 -7.92
C THR A 466 23.67 -16.19 -7.52
N ALA A 467 24.69 -15.69 -6.82
CA ALA A 467 25.88 -16.47 -6.52
C ALA A 467 25.56 -17.76 -5.74
N LEU A 468 24.63 -17.71 -4.79
CA LEU A 468 24.18 -18.89 -4.06
C LEU A 468 23.42 -19.88 -4.96
N MET A 469 22.55 -19.37 -5.84
CA MET A 469 21.79 -20.20 -6.77
C MET A 469 22.70 -20.95 -7.75
N LEU A 470 23.77 -20.27 -8.19
CA LEU A 470 24.72 -20.74 -9.19
C LEU A 470 25.93 -21.49 -8.60
N ASP A 471 26.01 -21.63 -7.27
CA ASP A 471 27.15 -22.24 -6.58
C ASP A 471 28.49 -21.54 -6.88
N PHE A 472 28.48 -20.19 -6.84
CA PHE A 472 29.64 -19.36 -7.15
C PHE A 472 30.49 -19.03 -5.94
N ASP A 473 31.79 -19.29 -6.05
CA ASP A 473 32.81 -18.73 -5.17
C ASP A 473 33.14 -17.29 -5.60
N MET A 474 32.57 -16.31 -4.90
CA MET A 474 32.78 -14.88 -5.19
C MET A 474 34.17 -14.36 -4.78
N THR A 475 35.00 -15.20 -4.16
CA THR A 475 36.36 -14.87 -3.71
C THR A 475 37.43 -15.28 -4.71
N VAL A 476 37.06 -16.06 -5.74
CA VAL A 476 37.98 -16.52 -6.80
C VAL A 476 38.63 -15.32 -7.50
N GLN A 477 39.94 -15.47 -7.76
CA GLN A 477 40.67 -14.52 -8.58
C GLN A 477 40.09 -14.47 -9.99
N GLN A 478 39.63 -13.29 -10.41
CA GLN A 478 39.10 -13.09 -11.77
C GLN A 478 40.24 -13.02 -12.79
N VAL A 479 39.91 -13.33 -14.05
CA VAL A 479 40.85 -13.40 -15.19
C VAL A 479 41.59 -12.09 -15.47
N ALA A 480 41.07 -10.95 -15.00
CA ALA A 480 41.66 -9.64 -15.16
C ALA A 480 41.37 -8.72 -13.98
N SER A 481 42.21 -7.68 -13.84
CA SER A 481 42.03 -6.61 -12.87
C SER A 481 41.60 -5.31 -13.57
N PRO A 482 40.77 -4.46 -12.92
CA PRO A 482 40.14 -4.68 -11.63
C PRO A 482 39.08 -5.80 -11.65
N ARG A 483 38.71 -6.33 -10.48
CA ARG A 483 37.62 -7.30 -10.36
C ARG A 483 36.29 -6.61 -10.64
N GLY A 484 35.40 -7.28 -11.38
CA GLY A 484 34.08 -6.75 -11.71
C GLY A 484 32.96 -7.63 -11.18
N PHE A 485 31.89 -6.99 -10.73
CA PHE A 485 30.70 -7.65 -10.22
C PHE A 485 29.45 -6.99 -10.81
N LYS A 486 28.40 -7.78 -10.99
CA LYS A 486 27.08 -7.30 -11.41
C LYS A 486 26.18 -7.17 -10.17
N SER A 487 25.35 -6.13 -10.15
CA SER A 487 24.25 -6.01 -9.20
C SER A 487 23.05 -5.31 -9.84
N HIS A 488 21.91 -5.37 -9.16
CA HIS A 488 20.72 -4.57 -9.44
C HIS A 488 20.24 -3.82 -8.18
N ARG A 489 21.08 -3.75 -7.14
CA ARG A 489 20.77 -3.09 -5.87
C ARG A 489 20.95 -1.57 -5.97
N ASP A 490 20.26 -0.85 -5.09
CA ASP A 490 20.57 0.54 -4.77
C ASP A 490 21.95 0.68 -4.11
N TYR A 491 22.46 1.91 -4.11
CA TYR A 491 23.78 2.20 -3.56
C TYR A 491 23.94 1.77 -2.08
N GLN A 492 22.93 1.95 -1.25
CA GLN A 492 23.01 1.73 0.20
C GLN A 492 23.25 0.25 0.55
N ARG A 493 22.87 -0.67 -0.34
CA ARG A 493 23.09 -2.12 -0.19
C ARG A 493 24.33 -2.65 -0.90
N LEU A 494 25.15 -1.77 -1.48
CA LEU A 494 26.46 -2.13 -2.03
C LEU A 494 27.59 -1.71 -1.08
N PRO A 495 28.73 -2.44 -1.08
CA PRO A 495 29.86 -2.11 -0.23
C PRO A 495 30.41 -0.72 -0.57
N PRO A 496 30.62 0.19 0.40
CA PRO A 496 31.16 1.52 0.14
C PRO A 496 32.64 1.48 -0.27
N GLY A 497 33.12 2.54 -0.92
CA GLY A 497 34.53 2.68 -1.32
C GLY A 497 34.93 1.85 -2.54
N MET A 498 33.93 1.31 -3.27
CA MET A 498 34.11 0.64 -4.55
C MET A 498 33.88 1.62 -5.70
N ARG A 499 34.09 1.19 -6.94
CA ARG A 499 33.76 1.97 -8.13
C ARG A 499 32.45 1.47 -8.73
N TYR A 500 31.59 2.35 -9.18
CA TYR A 500 30.26 1.99 -9.67
C TYR A 500 30.04 2.50 -11.09
N ILE A 501 29.55 1.62 -11.95
CA ILE A 501 29.16 1.93 -13.33
C ILE A 501 27.65 1.69 -13.43
N VAL A 502 26.90 2.74 -13.72
CA VAL A 502 25.44 2.73 -13.67
C VAL A 502 24.85 3.40 -14.89
N SER A 503 23.87 2.74 -15.49
CA SER A 503 22.99 3.34 -16.49
C SER A 503 21.56 3.41 -16.00
N LEU A 504 20.96 4.59 -16.11
CA LEU A 504 19.54 4.82 -15.87
C LEU A 504 18.79 4.77 -17.20
N ARG A 505 17.59 4.20 -17.25
CA ARG A 505 16.81 4.10 -18.49
C ARG A 505 15.38 4.52 -18.23
N ASP A 506 14.74 5.16 -19.20
CA ASP A 506 13.35 5.58 -19.11
C ASP A 506 12.46 4.46 -18.54
N PRO A 507 11.60 4.75 -17.53
CA PRO A 507 10.81 3.72 -16.87
C PRO A 507 9.82 3.04 -17.82
N LYS A 508 9.27 3.75 -18.80
CA LYS A 508 8.35 3.20 -19.79
C LYS A 508 9.05 2.23 -20.73
N GLU A 509 10.24 2.60 -21.22
CA GLU A 509 11.05 1.69 -22.02
C GLU A 509 11.53 0.47 -21.21
N THR A 510 11.91 0.72 -19.95
CA THR A 510 12.38 -0.32 -19.02
C THR A 510 11.27 -1.32 -18.72
N TYR A 511 10.04 -0.84 -18.50
CA TYR A 511 8.85 -1.65 -18.32
C TYR A 511 8.62 -2.61 -19.49
N VAL A 512 8.53 -2.08 -20.72
CA VAL A 512 8.34 -2.90 -21.93
C VAL A 512 9.46 -3.91 -22.08
N SER A 513 10.70 -3.48 -21.82
CA SER A 513 11.87 -4.36 -21.93
C SER A 513 11.90 -5.46 -20.86
N PHE A 514 11.37 -5.21 -19.67
CA PHE A 514 11.33 -6.17 -18.56
C PHE A 514 10.15 -7.12 -18.69
N TYR A 515 8.97 -6.61 -19.05
CA TYR A 515 7.80 -7.42 -19.40
C TYR A 515 8.18 -8.46 -20.46
N ARG A 516 8.73 -8.04 -21.61
CA ARG A 516 9.17 -8.95 -22.68
C ARG A 516 10.29 -9.90 -22.28
N PHE A 517 11.05 -9.56 -21.25
CA PHE A 517 12.10 -10.43 -20.76
C PHE A 517 11.55 -11.57 -19.90
N MET A 518 10.50 -11.28 -19.12
CA MET A 518 9.80 -12.24 -18.27
C MET A 518 8.80 -13.09 -19.07
N ASP A 519 8.10 -12.46 -20.02
CA ASP A 519 7.16 -13.05 -20.98
C ASP A 519 7.93 -13.92 -21.98
N GLY A 520 7.77 -15.24 -21.89
CA GLY A 520 8.57 -16.23 -22.63
C GLY A 520 9.78 -16.76 -21.87
N TRP A 521 9.93 -16.44 -20.57
CA TRP A 521 10.88 -17.11 -19.68
C TRP A 521 10.20 -17.65 -18.41
N GLN A 522 9.91 -16.77 -17.44
CA GLN A 522 9.26 -17.15 -16.18
C GLN A 522 7.73 -17.14 -16.29
N ILE A 523 7.22 -16.43 -17.30
CA ILE A 523 5.79 -16.31 -17.59
C ILE A 523 5.56 -16.92 -18.96
N GLU A 524 4.53 -17.75 -19.10
CA GLU A 524 4.12 -18.29 -20.39
C GLU A 524 3.74 -17.14 -21.34
N PRO A 525 4.20 -17.14 -22.61
CA PRO A 525 3.93 -16.06 -23.55
C PRO A 525 2.46 -15.62 -23.60
N GLY A 526 2.19 -14.37 -23.23
CA GLY A 526 0.86 -13.78 -23.26
C GLY A 526 -0.09 -14.20 -22.13
N ALA A 527 0.39 -14.94 -21.13
CA ALA A 527 -0.43 -15.39 -19.99
C ALA A 527 -0.86 -14.25 -19.05
N ILE A 528 -0.05 -13.18 -18.96
CA ILE A 528 -0.32 -12.01 -18.12
C ILE A 528 -0.34 -10.76 -19.01
N PRO A 529 -1.46 -10.03 -19.12
CA PRO A 529 -1.52 -8.75 -19.83
C PRO A 529 -0.53 -7.72 -19.27
N MET A 530 -0.11 -6.76 -20.10
CA MET A 530 0.79 -5.68 -19.65
C MET A 530 0.20 -4.84 -18.53
N GLU A 531 -1.12 -4.69 -18.43
CA GLU A 531 -1.77 -3.99 -17.33
C GLU A 531 -1.63 -4.74 -16.00
N ASP A 532 -1.81 -6.07 -16.03
CA ASP A 532 -1.80 -6.93 -14.84
C ASP A 532 -0.37 -7.23 -14.35
N PHE A 533 0.64 -7.04 -15.21
CA PHE A 533 2.05 -7.12 -14.82
C PHE A 533 2.53 -5.89 -14.03
N LEU A 534 1.80 -4.78 -14.07
CA LEU A 534 2.24 -3.51 -13.49
C LEU A 534 2.46 -3.57 -11.97
N PRO A 535 1.57 -4.17 -11.16
CA PRO A 535 1.79 -4.33 -9.73
C PRO A 535 3.06 -5.14 -9.42
N ILE A 536 3.36 -6.17 -10.22
CA ILE A 536 4.58 -6.99 -10.07
C ILE A 536 5.81 -6.10 -10.27
N TRP A 537 5.84 -5.32 -11.36
CA TRP A 537 6.96 -4.40 -11.62
C TRP A 537 7.11 -3.31 -10.54
N MET A 538 6.01 -2.81 -9.98
CA MET A 538 6.01 -1.78 -8.95
C MET A 538 6.40 -2.31 -7.56
N SER A 539 6.09 -3.58 -7.25
CA SER A 539 6.32 -4.19 -5.93
C SER A 539 7.78 -4.55 -5.66
N GLY A 540 8.59 -4.72 -6.70
CA GLY A 540 10.03 -4.97 -6.57
C GLY A 540 10.68 -5.48 -7.84
N GLY A 541 12.01 -5.34 -7.92
CA GLY A 541 12.82 -5.80 -9.05
C GLY A 541 13.96 -6.74 -8.62
N PRO A 542 14.76 -7.23 -9.59
CA PRO A 542 15.95 -8.02 -9.32
C PRO A 542 16.87 -7.37 -8.28
N GLY A 543 17.50 -8.18 -7.43
CA GLY A 543 18.28 -7.67 -6.28
C GLY A 543 17.42 -7.10 -5.14
N GLY A 544 16.10 -7.34 -5.18
CA GLY A 544 15.16 -6.85 -4.17
C GLY A 544 15.04 -5.33 -4.15
N CYS A 545 15.16 -4.67 -5.29
CA CYS A 545 15.11 -3.21 -5.42
C CYS A 545 14.05 -2.79 -6.43
N ASP A 546 13.09 -1.97 -6.00
CA ASP A 546 12.18 -1.31 -6.94
C ASP A 546 12.91 -0.27 -7.79
N TYR A 547 12.30 0.08 -8.92
CA TYR A 547 12.90 0.98 -9.91
C TYR A 547 13.15 2.39 -9.36
N VAL A 548 12.24 2.93 -8.54
CA VAL A 548 12.33 4.30 -8.03
C VAL A 548 13.45 4.41 -7.00
N THR A 549 13.50 3.48 -6.04
CA THR A 549 14.57 3.42 -5.03
C THR A 549 15.94 3.28 -5.71
N HIS A 550 16.05 2.41 -6.72
CA HIS A 550 17.26 2.27 -7.50
C HIS A 550 17.65 3.59 -8.18
N LEU A 551 16.74 4.19 -8.94
CA LEU A 551 16.99 5.44 -9.67
C LEU A 551 17.43 6.57 -8.73
N LEU A 552 16.73 6.77 -7.62
CA LEU A 552 17.00 7.88 -6.70
C LEU A 552 18.33 7.70 -5.96
N SER A 553 18.65 6.47 -5.52
CA SER A 553 19.91 6.19 -4.82
C SER A 553 21.14 6.52 -5.69
N TRP A 554 21.10 6.12 -6.96
CA TRP A 554 22.18 6.39 -7.90
C TRP A 554 22.19 7.82 -8.40
N TYR A 555 21.01 8.42 -8.62
CA TYR A 555 20.91 9.84 -8.94
C TYR A 555 21.56 10.69 -7.85
N ALA A 556 21.39 10.35 -6.56
CA ALA A 556 22.03 11.07 -5.47
C ALA A 556 23.57 11.09 -5.59
N ARG A 557 24.17 10.02 -6.12
CA ARG A 557 25.62 9.85 -6.32
C ARG A 557 26.18 10.31 -7.66
N ARG A 558 25.36 10.91 -8.52
CA ARG A 558 25.74 11.31 -9.89
C ARG A 558 26.98 12.21 -10.02
N ASN A 559 27.48 12.81 -8.93
CA ASN A 559 28.66 13.68 -8.94
C ASN A 559 29.85 13.10 -8.14
N GLU A 560 29.73 11.87 -7.64
CA GLU A 560 30.76 11.25 -6.84
C GLU A 560 31.87 10.71 -7.75
N ALA A 561 33.14 10.90 -7.36
CA ALA A 561 34.29 10.53 -8.19
C ALA A 561 34.42 9.01 -8.41
N ASP A 562 33.77 8.21 -7.57
CA ASP A 562 33.74 6.75 -7.65
C ASP A 562 32.58 6.21 -8.49
N THR A 563 31.73 7.08 -9.04
CA THR A 563 30.48 6.70 -9.69
C THR A 563 30.41 7.25 -11.12
N LEU A 564 30.41 6.36 -12.12
CA LEU A 564 30.12 6.70 -13.51
C LEU A 564 28.64 6.43 -13.80
N LEU A 565 27.87 7.51 -13.92
CA LEU A 565 26.42 7.46 -14.17
C LEU A 565 26.05 8.16 -15.48
N ALA A 566 25.24 7.50 -16.30
CA ALA A 566 24.70 8.07 -17.54
C ALA A 566 23.31 7.50 -17.88
N SER A 567 22.58 8.13 -18.79
CA SER A 567 21.38 7.52 -19.35
C SER A 567 21.75 6.40 -20.35
N TYR A 568 20.93 5.36 -20.42
CA TYR A 568 21.13 4.25 -21.36
C TYR A 568 21.15 4.73 -22.82
N GLN A 569 20.26 5.66 -23.17
CA GLN A 569 20.24 6.22 -24.53
C GLN A 569 21.53 6.97 -24.86
N TRP A 570 22.11 7.68 -23.89
CA TRP A 570 23.40 8.34 -24.07
C TRP A 570 24.54 7.32 -24.21
N VAL A 571 24.56 6.27 -23.39
CA VAL A 571 25.58 5.20 -23.49
C VAL A 571 25.59 4.57 -24.87
N VAL A 572 24.41 4.27 -25.43
CA VAL A 572 24.28 3.68 -26.78
C VAL A 572 24.76 4.64 -27.87
N LYS A 573 24.45 5.93 -27.76
CA LYS A 573 24.83 6.95 -28.76
C LYS A 573 26.30 7.36 -28.67
N ASN A 574 26.88 7.32 -27.47
CA ASN A 574 28.20 7.89 -27.17
C ASN A 574 29.17 6.81 -26.64
N ARG A 575 29.14 5.60 -27.23
CA ARG A 575 29.95 4.45 -26.76
C ARG A 575 31.44 4.77 -26.60
N ALA A 576 32.04 5.45 -27.56
CA ALA A 576 33.47 5.80 -27.50
C ALA A 576 33.81 6.63 -26.25
N GLU A 577 32.94 7.60 -25.92
CA GLU A 577 33.12 8.44 -24.74
C GLU A 577 32.81 7.67 -23.45
N MET A 578 31.80 6.80 -23.44
CA MET A 578 31.53 5.91 -22.30
C MET A 578 32.73 4.98 -22.02
N ILE A 579 33.32 4.41 -23.06
CA ILE A 579 34.52 3.55 -22.97
C ILE A 579 35.68 4.34 -22.34
N ARG A 580 35.91 5.58 -22.80
CA ARG A 580 36.94 6.47 -22.25
C ARG A 580 36.73 6.74 -20.76
N ARG A 581 35.52 7.13 -20.35
CA ARG A 581 35.20 7.41 -18.93
C ARG A 581 35.27 6.16 -18.07
N MET A 582 34.87 5.01 -18.60
CA MET A 582 34.95 3.74 -17.89
C MET A 582 36.41 3.32 -17.66
N ALA A 583 37.27 3.46 -18.68
CA ALA A 583 38.70 3.20 -18.55
C ALA A 583 39.34 4.13 -17.50
N GLU A 584 38.99 5.42 -17.52
CA GLU A 584 39.44 6.41 -16.53
C GLU A 584 39.04 6.04 -15.09
N LEU A 585 37.74 5.77 -14.84
CA LEU A 585 37.25 5.34 -13.53
C LEU A 585 37.97 4.07 -13.04
N CYS A 586 38.21 3.12 -13.94
CA CYS A 586 38.82 1.84 -13.60
C CYS A 586 40.35 1.90 -13.49
N GLY A 587 40.99 2.99 -13.92
CA GLY A 587 42.44 3.10 -13.99
C GLY A 587 43.06 2.18 -15.05
N ILE A 588 42.37 1.96 -16.17
CA ILE A 588 42.82 1.13 -17.29
C ILE A 588 43.39 2.04 -18.37
N GLU A 589 44.60 1.72 -18.87
CA GLU A 589 45.20 2.45 -19.99
C GLU A 589 44.43 2.14 -21.28
N LEU A 590 43.90 3.20 -21.92
CA LEU A 590 43.13 3.08 -23.15
C LEU A 590 43.99 3.46 -24.37
N THR A 591 44.55 2.45 -25.04
CA THR A 591 45.23 2.66 -26.34
C THR A 591 44.19 2.80 -27.46
N PRO A 592 44.55 3.41 -28.61
CA PRO A 592 43.66 3.49 -29.77
C PRO A 592 43.16 2.13 -30.24
N GLU A 593 44.04 1.11 -30.24
CA GLU A 593 43.69 -0.25 -30.66
C GLU A 593 42.70 -0.90 -29.70
N LEU A 594 42.87 -0.70 -28.39
CA LEU A 594 41.93 -1.19 -27.39
C LEU A 594 40.57 -0.49 -27.51
N ALA A 595 40.57 0.84 -27.73
CA ALA A 595 39.35 1.62 -27.91
C ALA A 595 38.54 1.12 -29.12
N ASP A 596 39.20 0.92 -30.27
CA ASP A 596 38.57 0.41 -31.48
C ASP A 596 38.02 -1.02 -31.29
N LEU A 597 38.79 -1.86 -30.59
CA LEU A 597 38.38 -3.23 -30.27
C LEU A 597 37.13 -3.26 -29.38
N VAL A 598 37.11 -2.50 -28.28
CA VAL A 598 35.97 -2.43 -27.37
C VAL A 598 34.76 -1.83 -28.09
N LEU A 599 34.95 -0.80 -28.92
CA LEU A 599 33.87 -0.19 -29.69
C LEU A 599 33.24 -1.17 -30.69
N HIS A 600 34.05 -1.98 -31.37
CA HIS A 600 33.58 -3.02 -32.27
C HIS A 600 32.80 -4.12 -31.52
N ARG A 601 33.35 -4.62 -30.41
CA ARG A 601 32.77 -5.76 -29.66
C ARG A 601 31.60 -5.40 -28.74
N THR A 602 31.32 -4.11 -28.62
CA THR A 602 30.11 -3.57 -27.98
C THR A 602 29.15 -2.96 -29.01
N SER A 603 29.38 -3.26 -30.29
CA SER A 603 28.40 -3.03 -31.35
C SER A 603 27.17 -3.91 -31.17
N ARG A 604 26.01 -3.42 -31.60
CA ARG A 604 24.76 -4.19 -31.49
C ARG A 604 24.87 -5.44 -32.35
N GLU A 605 25.40 -5.28 -33.55
CA GLU A 605 25.64 -6.32 -34.53
C GLU A 605 26.47 -7.45 -33.92
N TYR A 606 27.62 -7.10 -33.33
CA TYR A 606 28.51 -8.08 -32.68
C TYR A 606 27.84 -8.75 -31.48
N MET A 607 27.19 -7.99 -30.60
CA MET A 607 26.57 -8.57 -29.40
C MET A 607 25.37 -9.47 -29.71
N VAL A 608 24.63 -9.20 -30.79
CA VAL A 608 23.54 -10.07 -31.28
C VAL A 608 24.09 -11.35 -31.89
N GLU A 609 25.19 -11.27 -32.64
CA GLU A 609 25.88 -12.45 -33.20
C GLU A 609 26.39 -13.40 -32.10
N HIS A 610 26.74 -12.86 -30.93
CA HIS A 610 27.27 -13.59 -29.77
C HIS A 610 26.29 -13.62 -28.59
N LYS A 611 24.98 -13.53 -28.84
CA LYS A 611 23.94 -13.38 -27.80
C LYS A 611 23.93 -14.50 -26.75
N ASP A 612 24.33 -15.71 -27.17
CA ASP A 612 24.43 -16.91 -26.34
C ASP A 612 25.36 -16.73 -25.13
N LYS A 613 26.39 -15.89 -25.26
CA LYS A 613 27.33 -15.55 -24.17
C LYS A 613 26.75 -14.56 -23.15
N PHE A 614 25.63 -13.92 -23.46
CA PHE A 614 25.06 -12.83 -22.66
C PHE A 614 23.71 -13.18 -22.03
N ASP A 615 23.01 -14.18 -22.56
CA ASP A 615 21.73 -14.64 -22.03
C ASP A 615 21.90 -15.29 -20.63
N ASP A 616 20.81 -15.48 -19.89
CA ASP A 616 20.84 -15.99 -18.50
C ASP A 616 20.95 -17.53 -18.44
N ALA A 617 21.71 -18.15 -19.34
CA ALA A 617 21.74 -19.61 -19.51
C ALA A 617 22.08 -20.36 -18.22
N MET A 618 23.03 -19.84 -17.42
CA MET A 618 23.37 -20.43 -16.12
C MET A 618 22.22 -20.36 -15.11
N VAL A 619 21.51 -19.23 -15.07
CA VAL A 619 20.36 -19.02 -14.17
C VAL A 619 19.20 -19.89 -14.63
N SER A 620 18.89 -19.92 -15.92
CA SER A 620 17.87 -20.79 -16.50
C SER A 620 18.11 -22.26 -16.18
N ALA A 621 19.34 -22.76 -16.38
CA ALA A 621 19.70 -24.13 -16.04
C ALA A 621 19.64 -24.42 -14.53
N ALA A 622 19.88 -23.43 -13.67
CA ALA A 622 19.70 -23.58 -12.23
C ALA A 622 18.21 -23.62 -11.83
N LEU A 623 17.39 -22.75 -12.42
CA LEU A 623 15.95 -22.70 -12.19
C LEU A 623 15.23 -23.95 -12.72
N GLU A 624 15.65 -24.50 -13.87
CA GLU A 624 15.11 -25.77 -14.36
C GLU A 624 15.40 -26.91 -13.41
N ARG A 625 16.65 -27.04 -12.97
CA ARG A 625 17.05 -28.10 -12.03
C ARG A 625 16.35 -27.97 -10.67
N LYS A 626 16.16 -26.75 -10.16
CA LYS A 626 15.62 -26.51 -8.81
C LYS A 626 14.10 -26.39 -8.76
N HIS A 627 13.48 -25.85 -9.81
CA HIS A 627 12.07 -25.45 -9.80
C HIS A 627 11.30 -25.97 -11.02
N GLY A 628 11.95 -26.68 -11.95
CA GLY A 628 11.29 -27.21 -13.15
C GLY A 628 10.86 -26.13 -14.16
N ILE A 629 11.36 -24.90 -14.03
CA ILE A 629 11.14 -23.83 -15.01
C ILE A 629 11.97 -24.14 -16.26
N PRO A 630 11.38 -24.34 -17.46
CA PRO A 630 12.13 -24.72 -18.64
C PRO A 630 13.33 -23.81 -18.91
N ALA A 631 14.51 -24.40 -19.13
CA ALA A 631 15.71 -23.62 -19.44
C ALA A 631 15.67 -23.02 -20.86
N ASP A 632 14.92 -23.67 -21.75
CA ASP A 632 14.67 -23.22 -23.11
C ASP A 632 13.73 -22.00 -23.07
N SER A 633 14.30 -20.81 -23.19
CA SER A 633 13.57 -19.55 -23.28
C SER A 633 13.77 -18.90 -24.65
N ASP A 634 12.69 -18.38 -25.22
CA ASP A 634 12.73 -17.54 -26.41
C ASP A 634 13.19 -16.09 -26.08
N SER A 635 13.39 -15.78 -24.80
CA SER A 635 13.79 -14.46 -24.30
C SER A 635 15.31 -14.28 -24.38
N SER A 636 15.76 -13.20 -25.02
CA SER A 636 17.18 -12.82 -25.07
C SER A 636 17.42 -11.45 -24.45
N LYS A 637 18.57 -11.30 -23.77
CA LYS A 637 19.02 -10.03 -23.21
C LYS A 637 19.47 -9.04 -24.29
N VAL A 638 19.97 -9.54 -25.41
CA VAL A 638 20.47 -8.72 -26.52
C VAL A 638 19.56 -8.88 -27.73
N GLN A 639 18.75 -7.87 -27.99
CA GLN A 639 17.75 -7.90 -29.07
C GLN A 639 18.22 -7.12 -30.30
N ALA A 640 17.83 -7.62 -31.48
CA ALA A 640 18.10 -6.95 -32.75
C ALA A 640 17.39 -5.58 -32.86
N GLN A 641 16.19 -5.44 -32.29
CA GLN A 641 15.43 -4.18 -32.25
C GLN A 641 15.32 -3.64 -30.81
N GLY A 642 15.25 -2.33 -30.66
CA GLY A 642 15.05 -1.69 -29.35
C GLY A 642 13.61 -1.86 -28.85
N SER A 643 13.41 -1.70 -27.54
CA SER A 643 12.07 -1.64 -26.94
C SER A 643 11.38 -0.34 -27.36
N ASP A 644 10.14 -0.40 -27.84
CA ASP A 644 9.34 0.77 -28.20
C ASP A 644 8.30 1.04 -27.11
N ALA A 645 8.44 2.17 -26.41
CA ALA A 645 7.48 2.59 -25.39
C ALA A 645 6.08 2.85 -25.96
N LYS A 646 5.93 3.02 -27.28
CA LYS A 646 4.62 3.19 -27.93
C LYS A 646 3.71 1.95 -27.88
N VAL A 647 4.24 0.81 -27.45
CA VAL A 647 3.47 -0.43 -27.28
C VAL A 647 2.76 -0.49 -25.92
N LEU A 648 3.05 0.44 -25.00
CA LEU A 648 2.41 0.49 -23.69
C LEU A 648 0.91 0.80 -23.78
N PRO A 649 0.07 0.08 -23.02
CA PRO A 649 -1.29 0.53 -22.74
C PRO A 649 -1.30 1.90 -22.07
N ASP A 650 -2.28 2.74 -22.41
CA ASP A 650 -2.41 4.11 -21.87
C ASP A 650 -2.51 4.11 -20.34
N SER A 651 -3.19 3.12 -19.76
CA SER A 651 -3.34 2.94 -18.30
C SER A 651 -1.98 2.75 -17.62
N VAL A 652 -1.11 1.91 -18.20
CA VAL A 652 0.24 1.65 -17.68
C VAL A 652 1.12 2.89 -17.83
N ALA A 653 1.05 3.56 -18.99
CA ALA A 653 1.81 4.79 -19.22
C ALA A 653 1.44 5.88 -18.21
N GLN A 654 0.14 6.08 -17.94
CA GLN A 654 -0.36 7.04 -16.96
C GLN A 654 0.07 6.68 -15.53
N ALA A 655 0.05 5.39 -15.16
CA ALA A 655 0.49 4.95 -13.84
C ALA A 655 1.99 5.18 -13.62
N ILE A 656 2.83 4.95 -14.64
CA ILE A 656 4.26 5.27 -14.60
C ILE A 656 4.49 6.79 -14.49
N ASP A 657 3.70 7.60 -15.20
CA ASP A 657 3.76 9.07 -15.09
C ASP A 657 3.36 9.55 -13.69
N ALA A 658 2.31 8.96 -13.10
CA ALA A 658 1.88 9.26 -11.74
C ALA A 658 2.95 8.86 -10.71
N MET A 659 3.56 7.68 -10.84
CA MET A 659 4.69 7.24 -10.01
C MET A 659 5.86 8.23 -10.10
N TRP A 660 6.19 8.71 -11.31
CA TRP A 660 7.25 9.70 -11.48
C TRP A 660 6.92 11.02 -10.79
N ALA A 661 5.71 11.54 -11.00
CA ALA A 661 5.26 12.81 -10.42
C ALA A 661 5.21 12.77 -8.89
N ASP A 662 4.80 11.64 -8.30
CA ASP A 662 4.68 11.47 -6.86
C ASP A 662 6.03 11.22 -6.17
N GLN A 663 6.91 10.40 -6.77
CA GLN A 663 8.08 9.88 -6.06
C GLN A 663 9.42 10.42 -6.59
N VAL A 664 9.56 10.67 -7.89
CA VAL A 664 10.84 11.04 -8.51
C VAL A 664 10.98 12.56 -8.68
N ALA A 665 9.95 13.22 -9.21
CA ALA A 665 9.97 14.65 -9.47
C ALA A 665 10.21 15.49 -8.20
N PRO A 666 9.61 15.19 -7.02
CA PRO A 666 9.83 15.98 -5.81
C PRO A 666 11.26 15.91 -5.27
N VAL A 667 11.97 14.81 -5.53
CA VAL A 667 13.34 14.58 -5.06
C VAL A 667 14.37 15.14 -6.04
N THR A 668 14.15 14.93 -7.33
CA THR A 668 15.13 15.24 -8.39
C THR A 668 14.93 16.61 -9.01
N GLY A 669 13.72 17.18 -8.91
CA GLY A 669 13.31 18.42 -9.57
C GLY A 669 13.01 18.28 -11.06
N HIS A 670 13.06 17.07 -11.62
CA HIS A 670 12.82 16.80 -13.05
C HIS A 670 11.40 16.34 -13.31
N ALA A 671 10.71 17.00 -14.25
CA ALA A 671 9.32 16.70 -14.57
C ALA A 671 9.12 15.33 -15.24
N ASP A 672 10.16 14.82 -15.91
CA ASP A 672 10.15 13.56 -16.64
C ASP A 672 11.56 12.96 -16.74
N PHE A 673 11.67 11.72 -17.23
CA PHE A 673 12.98 11.09 -17.41
C PHE A 673 13.85 11.81 -18.43
N ALA A 674 13.25 12.43 -19.46
CA ALA A 674 14.01 13.14 -20.49
C ALA A 674 14.76 14.37 -19.94
N SER A 675 14.14 15.14 -19.05
CA SER A 675 14.78 16.24 -18.33
C SER A 675 15.85 15.76 -17.36
N LEU A 676 15.60 14.67 -16.64
CA LEU A 676 16.61 14.04 -15.78
C LEU A 676 17.81 13.56 -16.59
N ALA A 677 17.59 12.87 -17.71
CA ALA A 677 18.62 12.35 -18.61
C ALA A 677 19.52 13.46 -19.14
N ARG A 678 18.95 14.56 -19.65
CA ARG A 678 19.73 15.75 -20.04
C ARG A 678 20.63 16.23 -18.90
N SER A 679 20.08 16.28 -17.68
CA SER A 679 20.84 16.77 -16.52
C SER A 679 22.03 15.90 -16.13
N ILE A 680 22.00 14.59 -16.39
CA ILE A 680 23.08 13.66 -16.06
C ILE A 680 24.06 13.48 -17.24
N ASP A 681 23.56 13.59 -18.47
CA ASP A 681 24.34 13.33 -19.69
C ASP A 681 25.15 14.55 -20.17
N GLU A 682 24.67 15.78 -19.94
CA GLU A 682 25.35 17.03 -20.34
C GLU A 682 26.61 17.34 -19.51
N ARG A 683 26.88 16.56 -18.45
CA ARG A 683 27.95 16.84 -17.47
C ARG A 683 29.32 16.27 -17.85
N GLY A 684 29.46 15.82 -19.09
CA GLY A 684 30.53 14.95 -19.50
C GLY A 684 31.36 15.45 -20.66
#